data_AF-A0A941VEP6-F1
#
_entry.id   AF-A0A941VEP6-F1
#
_cell.length_a   1.000
_cell.length_b   1.000
_cell.length_c   1.000
_cell.angle_alpha   90.00
_cell.angle_beta   90.00
_cell.angle_gamma   90.00
#
_symmetry.space_group_name_H-M   'P 1'
#
loop_
_entity.id
_entity.type
_entity.pdbx_description
1 polymer ?
#
loop_
_entity_poly.entity_id
_entity_poly.type
_entity_poly.pdbx_seq_one_letter_code
_entity_poly.pdbx_strand_id
1 'polypeptide(L)'
;MDTPEHRSDRIVIRGARQNNLQNLSLEIPLHELIVVTGVSGSGKSSLVFDTLYAEGQRRYVETFSPYARQFLDRQDRPQVDAIEGIPPAIAIDQVNPVRTSRSTVGTMTELNDHLKLLFARAAHLHCRGCGGPVARDTPQTIYAALCARAQALGDPRLAIAFPVPVPANFKADEVKALLAAQGYTRFLREDQDHFEVVQDRLRIGNAERGRVIDALEAALKVGQGRVNVHVVADTRLLPPQAEGRDGGGSGSPAETRPHPGPGVWRYSSDLHCADCDIHYAEPNPSLFSFNSPLGACDTCRGFGRVIGIDYGLVIPDETKSLRDGAVRPWQTASNRECQDDLIRYARLRGIPLDTPWRELSAAEKRWVLDGEPKWVSWRKSWPGTWYGVARFFKWLETKSYKMHVRVLLSKYRAYTECTACGGARLKTDALLWRIGTAANARAALGDGQHQRPRFKPAGVRFSDAQLAALPGLTLHDVVLLPLERTRLLFDTLELPKPLDEATAMLVGEIRTRLAYLNQVGLGYLTLDRQSRTLSGGEVQRINLTTALGTSLVNTLFVLDEPSIGLHPRDMGRVIGVMRKLRDAGNSLVVVEHDPQVMLAADRILDIGPGPGSRGGRIVGFDTPARIMQSPDSVTGRYLSGELRAAPHDANHPPGEQSPQLCLRGATEHNLQHIDVAFPLQRLTCVTGVSGSGKSTLVQDVLYAALRKALGKPTEAPGRHAALDGVQHLSDVVMVDQSSIGRTTRSNPASYVGAFDAIRSRFSSAPLAQSRGYTAGTFSFNSGTGRCPTCSGNGFEHVEMQFLSDVYLRCPDCDGRRYRAEVLEITVDGKSIADVLDLTVADALDFFDHAPDIARALQPLVDVGLDYLKLGQPVPTLSGGEAQRLKLAGFLAEAAHSGRNRIADPA
;
A
#
# COMPACT_ATOMS: atom_id res chain seq x y z
N MET A 1 -41.62 12.60 40.04
CA MET A 1 -41.81 11.16 39.75
C MET A 1 -40.84 10.84 38.64
N ASP A 2 -39.66 10.35 39.02
CA ASP A 2 -38.64 9.86 38.09
C ASP A 2 -39.09 8.50 37.56
N THR A 3 -39.36 8.40 36.26
CA THR A 3 -39.60 7.12 35.60
C THR A 3 -38.26 6.38 35.40
N PRO A 4 -38.18 5.06 35.68
CA PRO A 4 -36.92 4.30 35.67
C PRO A 4 -36.31 4.01 34.29
N GLU A 5 -36.86 4.53 33.19
CA GLU A 5 -36.46 4.17 31.81
C GLU A 5 -35.20 4.90 31.29
N HIS A 6 -34.71 5.96 31.94
CA HIS A 6 -33.56 6.75 31.44
C HIS A 6 -32.17 6.31 31.94
N ARG A 7 -32.04 5.18 32.65
CA ARG A 7 -30.72 4.68 33.09
C ARG A 7 -29.91 4.01 31.97
N SER A 8 -30.48 3.74 30.80
CA SER A 8 -29.82 2.98 29.71
C SER A 8 -29.00 3.81 28.71
N ASP A 9 -29.06 5.15 28.73
CA ASP A 9 -28.48 6.00 27.65
C ASP A 9 -27.10 6.57 27.96
N ARG A 10 -26.33 5.96 28.86
CA ARG A 10 -25.02 6.47 29.27
C ARG A 10 -24.05 5.35 29.66
N ILE A 11 -22.77 5.55 29.34
CA ILE A 11 -21.66 4.73 29.81
C ILE A 11 -21.23 5.28 31.17
N VAL A 12 -21.31 4.46 32.21
CA VAL A 12 -20.91 4.85 33.57
C VAL A 12 -19.59 4.19 33.92
N ILE A 13 -18.55 5.00 34.11
CA ILE A 13 -17.21 4.58 34.51
C ILE A 13 -17.04 4.90 36.01
N ARG A 14 -16.59 3.92 36.80
CA ARG A 14 -16.28 4.09 38.22
C ARG A 14 -14.84 3.69 38.51
N GLY A 15 -14.06 4.61 39.07
CA GLY A 15 -12.72 4.35 39.57
C GLY A 15 -11.70 3.88 38.54
N ALA A 16 -11.63 4.51 37.37
CA ALA A 16 -10.62 4.21 36.37
C ALA A 16 -9.22 4.64 36.84
N ARG A 17 -8.27 3.70 36.80
CA ARG A 17 -6.87 3.82 37.27
C ARG A 17 -5.84 3.35 36.25
N GLN A 18 -6.26 3.10 35.02
CA GLN A 18 -5.36 2.67 33.95
C GLN A 18 -4.23 3.69 33.74
N ASN A 19 -2.98 3.21 33.72
CA ASN A 19 -1.76 4.03 33.61
C ASN A 19 -1.68 5.15 34.67
N ASN A 20 -1.94 6.39 34.27
CA ASN A 20 -1.85 7.58 35.13
C ASN A 20 -3.22 8.15 35.55
N LEU A 21 -4.34 7.46 35.26
CA LEU A 21 -5.67 7.90 35.67
C LEU A 21 -5.84 7.87 37.20
N GLN A 22 -6.40 8.94 37.77
CA GLN A 22 -6.48 9.12 39.22
C GLN A 22 -7.86 8.76 39.78
N ASN A 23 -8.20 7.46 39.75
CA ASN A 23 -9.46 6.91 40.26
C ASN A 23 -10.71 7.63 39.69
N LEU A 24 -10.71 7.85 38.38
CA LEU A 24 -11.66 8.70 37.68
C LEU A 24 -13.04 8.04 37.59
N SER A 25 -14.09 8.79 37.92
CA SER A 25 -15.48 8.37 37.70
C SER A 25 -16.18 9.38 36.79
N LEU A 26 -16.89 8.89 35.78
CA LEU A 26 -17.47 9.71 34.71
C LEU A 26 -18.71 9.03 34.13
N GLU A 27 -19.71 9.84 33.76
CA GLU A 27 -20.85 9.41 32.96
C GLU A 27 -20.73 10.01 31.56
N ILE A 28 -20.71 9.16 30.53
CA ILE A 28 -20.59 9.55 29.12
C ILE A 28 -21.95 9.30 28.45
N PRO A 29 -22.64 10.32 27.94
CA PRO A 29 -23.91 10.12 27.23
C PRO A 29 -23.70 9.36 25.93
N LEU A 30 -24.65 8.49 25.58
CA LEU A 30 -24.69 7.82 24.28
C LEU A 30 -25.28 8.76 23.22
N HIS A 31 -25.03 8.42 21.95
CA HIS A 31 -25.51 9.14 20.76
C HIS A 31 -24.99 10.58 20.58
N GLU A 32 -23.92 10.93 21.30
CA GLU A 32 -23.23 12.21 21.17
C GLU A 32 -21.85 12.04 20.49
N LEU A 33 -21.36 13.13 19.88
CA LEU A 33 -19.97 13.30 19.45
C LEU A 33 -19.19 13.99 20.58
N ILE A 34 -18.39 13.19 21.28
CA ILE A 34 -17.60 13.63 22.43
C ILE A 34 -16.14 13.73 22.03
N VAL A 35 -15.54 14.90 22.23
CA VAL A 35 -14.11 15.12 21.99
C VAL A 35 -13.34 15.10 23.31
N VAL A 36 -12.36 14.23 23.41
CA VAL A 36 -11.43 14.13 24.54
C VAL A 36 -10.15 14.88 24.19
N THR A 37 -9.75 15.79 25.07
CA THR A 37 -8.61 16.69 24.82
C THR A 37 -7.79 16.91 26.10
N GLY A 38 -6.72 17.71 25.99
CA GLY A 38 -5.76 17.97 27.07
C GLY A 38 -4.31 17.72 26.64
N VAL A 39 -3.35 18.04 27.50
CA VAL A 39 -1.92 18.01 27.15
C VAL A 39 -1.40 16.59 26.79
N SER A 40 -0.28 16.49 26.06
CA SER A 40 0.37 15.20 25.77
C SER A 40 0.66 14.46 27.08
N GLY A 41 0.35 13.16 27.15
CA GLY A 41 0.55 12.38 28.38
C GLY A 41 -0.45 12.67 29.51
N SER A 42 -1.53 13.44 29.28
CA SER A 42 -2.52 13.72 30.32
C SER A 42 -3.41 12.53 30.70
N GLY A 43 -3.41 11.44 29.91
CA GLY A 43 -4.23 10.25 30.15
C GLY A 43 -5.40 10.05 29.17
N LYS A 44 -5.47 10.83 28.08
CA LYS A 44 -6.50 10.71 27.03
C LYS A 44 -6.59 9.30 26.46
N SER A 45 -5.49 8.78 25.93
CA SER A 45 -5.43 7.44 25.33
C SER A 45 -5.66 6.34 26.38
N SER A 46 -5.19 6.54 27.61
CA SER A 46 -5.45 5.63 28.73
C SER A 46 -6.95 5.48 29.02
N LEU A 47 -7.73 6.57 28.95
CA LEU A 47 -9.17 6.53 29.13
C LEU A 47 -9.89 5.97 27.89
N VAL A 48 -9.52 6.46 26.71
CA VAL A 48 -10.28 6.25 25.49
C VAL A 48 -9.99 4.88 24.86
N PHE A 49 -8.71 4.52 24.73
CA PHE A 49 -8.28 3.27 24.10
C PHE A 49 -8.07 2.14 25.12
N ASP A 50 -7.27 2.40 26.16
CA ASP A 50 -6.89 1.35 27.11
C ASP A 50 -7.98 1.01 28.13
N THR A 51 -9.02 1.85 28.24
CA THR A 51 -10.17 1.62 29.15
C THR A 51 -11.47 1.42 28.38
N LEU A 52 -11.99 2.44 27.68
CA LEU A 52 -13.28 2.36 27.01
C LEU A 52 -13.28 1.36 25.85
N TYR A 53 -12.42 1.56 24.84
CA TYR A 53 -12.36 0.66 23.69
C TYR A 53 -12.00 -0.77 24.12
N ALA A 54 -10.97 -0.93 24.96
CA ALA A 54 -10.55 -2.23 25.46
C ALA A 54 -11.70 -3.00 26.14
N GLU A 55 -12.47 -2.34 27.01
CA GLU A 55 -13.59 -2.99 27.70
C GLU A 55 -14.77 -3.30 26.76
N GLY A 56 -15.11 -2.37 25.85
CA GLY A 56 -16.19 -2.58 24.88
C GLY A 56 -15.87 -3.70 23.88
N GLN A 57 -14.63 -3.78 23.41
CA GLN A 57 -14.16 -4.87 22.54
C GLN A 57 -14.13 -6.19 23.30
N ARG A 58 -13.53 -6.23 24.50
CA ARG A 58 -13.42 -7.44 25.33
C ARG A 58 -14.79 -8.06 25.60
N ARG A 59 -15.74 -7.27 26.11
CA ARG A 59 -17.10 -7.75 26.40
C ARG A 59 -17.80 -8.32 25.18
N TYR A 60 -17.62 -7.71 24.02
CA TYR A 60 -18.19 -8.21 22.76
C TYR A 60 -17.52 -9.52 22.33
N VAL A 61 -16.19 -9.58 22.34
CA VAL A 61 -15.45 -10.79 21.89
C VAL A 61 -15.69 -11.99 22.82
N GLU A 62 -15.88 -11.76 24.12
CA GLU A 62 -16.23 -12.81 25.10
C GLU A 62 -17.56 -13.52 24.81
N THR A 63 -18.40 -12.99 23.92
CA THR A 63 -19.65 -13.62 23.49
C THR A 63 -19.48 -14.61 22.34
N PHE A 64 -18.36 -14.61 21.60
CA PHE A 64 -18.21 -15.42 20.37
C PHE A 64 -18.05 -16.91 20.65
N SER A 65 -17.11 -17.31 21.53
CA SER A 65 -16.89 -18.73 21.83
C SER A 65 -16.19 -18.93 23.19
N PRO A 66 -16.37 -20.11 23.83
CA PRO A 66 -15.59 -20.48 25.01
C PRO A 66 -14.08 -20.48 24.77
N TYR A 67 -13.64 -20.81 23.55
CA TYR A 67 -12.23 -20.77 23.16
C TYR A 67 -11.68 -19.34 23.19
N ALA A 68 -12.36 -18.38 22.55
CA ALA A 68 -11.94 -16.98 22.56
C ALA A 68 -11.86 -16.41 23.98
N ARG A 69 -12.80 -16.79 24.86
CA ARG A 69 -12.82 -16.39 26.27
C ARG A 69 -11.55 -16.83 27.02
N GLN A 70 -11.04 -18.05 26.79
CA GLN A 70 -9.81 -18.54 27.42
C GLN A 70 -8.56 -17.72 27.08
N PHE A 71 -8.50 -17.09 25.89
CA PHE A 71 -7.38 -16.21 25.53
C PHE A 71 -7.53 -14.82 26.13
N LEU A 72 -8.75 -14.29 26.15
CA LEU A 72 -9.04 -12.98 26.73
C LEU A 72 -8.89 -12.97 28.25
N ASP A 73 -9.17 -14.09 28.94
CA ASP A 73 -8.94 -14.22 30.38
C ASP A 73 -7.45 -14.08 30.77
N ARG A 74 -6.53 -14.22 29.81
CA ARG A 74 -5.08 -13.99 30.03
C ARG A 74 -4.66 -12.55 29.78
N GLN A 75 -5.50 -11.72 29.17
CA GLN A 75 -5.21 -10.31 28.96
C GLN A 75 -5.50 -9.53 30.25
N ASP A 76 -4.66 -8.55 30.55
CA ASP A 76 -4.90 -7.64 31.66
C ASP A 76 -6.20 -6.90 31.43
N ARG A 77 -7.16 -7.06 32.34
CA ARG A 77 -8.39 -6.26 32.32
C ARG A 77 -8.04 -4.78 32.58
N PRO A 78 -8.74 -3.82 31.96
CA PRO A 78 -8.56 -2.42 32.28
C PRO A 78 -8.71 -2.19 33.78
N GLN A 79 -7.84 -1.37 34.37
CA GLN A 79 -7.86 -1.09 35.80
C GLN A 79 -9.02 -0.15 36.14
N VAL A 80 -10.20 -0.70 36.40
CA VAL A 80 -11.44 0.04 36.70
C VAL A 80 -12.28 -0.73 37.72
N ASP A 81 -13.04 -0.02 38.57
CA ASP A 81 -13.94 -0.70 39.53
C ASP A 81 -15.16 -1.26 38.82
N ALA A 82 -15.81 -0.45 37.98
CA ALA A 82 -16.95 -0.88 37.17
C ALA A 82 -17.11 0.00 35.92
N ILE A 83 -17.57 -0.63 34.84
CA ILE A 83 -18.06 0.06 33.63
C ILE A 83 -19.45 -0.52 33.30
N GLU A 84 -20.46 0.33 33.23
CA GLU A 84 -21.84 -0.04 32.91
C GLU A 84 -22.30 0.65 31.63
N GLY A 85 -23.21 0.03 30.88
CA GLY A 85 -23.81 0.62 29.68
C GLY A 85 -22.88 0.76 28.47
N ILE A 86 -21.73 0.07 28.45
CA ILE A 86 -20.77 0.16 27.33
C ILE A 86 -21.23 -0.66 26.10
N PRO A 87 -21.43 -0.04 24.93
CA PRO A 87 -21.74 -0.76 23.69
C PRO A 87 -20.52 -1.49 23.11
N PRO A 88 -20.70 -2.38 22.11
CA PRO A 88 -19.58 -2.88 21.30
C PRO A 88 -18.75 -1.73 20.75
N ALA A 89 -17.44 -1.79 20.91
CA ALA A 89 -16.53 -0.70 20.56
C ALA A 89 -15.69 -1.02 19.32
N ILE A 90 -15.53 -0.03 18.44
CA ILE A 90 -14.68 -0.08 17.25
C ILE A 90 -13.69 1.09 17.31
N ALA A 91 -12.40 0.78 17.34
CA ALA A 91 -11.34 1.77 17.24
C ALA A 91 -11.01 2.07 15.77
N ILE A 92 -10.86 3.35 15.45
CA ILE A 92 -10.37 3.85 14.17
C ILE A 92 -9.07 4.63 14.45
N ASP A 93 -7.97 3.88 14.47
CA ASP A 93 -6.62 4.40 14.68
C ASP A 93 -5.88 4.68 13.35
N GLN A 94 -4.65 5.16 13.47
CA GLN A 94 -3.76 5.44 12.34
C GLN A 94 -2.90 4.22 11.94
N VAL A 95 -2.94 3.14 12.72
CA VAL A 95 -2.07 2.00 12.53
C VAL A 95 -2.71 1.08 11.51
N ASN A 96 -2.16 1.04 10.30
CA ASN A 96 -2.56 0.01 9.35
C ASN A 96 -1.98 -1.36 9.80
N PRO A 97 -2.81 -2.33 10.26
CA PRO A 97 -2.32 -3.64 10.67
C PRO A 97 -1.83 -4.46 9.47
N VAL A 98 -2.39 -4.22 8.28
CA VAL A 98 -2.08 -4.98 7.06
C VAL A 98 -1.15 -4.18 6.14
N ARG A 99 0.16 -4.36 6.32
CA ARG A 99 1.21 -3.73 5.49
C ARG A 99 1.77 -4.63 4.39
N THR A 100 1.04 -5.67 3.99
CA THR A 100 1.49 -6.59 2.94
C THR A 100 1.46 -5.91 1.57
N SER A 101 2.34 -6.33 0.67
CA SER A 101 2.41 -5.80 -0.70
C SER A 101 1.21 -6.15 -1.59
N ARG A 102 0.35 -7.07 -1.14
CA ARG A 102 -0.90 -7.45 -1.83
C ARG A 102 -2.10 -6.60 -1.40
N SER A 103 -2.01 -5.92 -0.27
CA SER A 103 -3.08 -5.05 0.21
C SER A 103 -3.01 -3.69 -0.49
N THR A 104 -4.14 -3.24 -1.03
CA THR A 104 -4.32 -1.96 -1.72
C THR A 104 -5.52 -1.22 -1.15
N VAL A 105 -5.68 0.06 -1.51
CA VAL A 105 -6.89 0.84 -1.17
C VAL A 105 -8.16 0.09 -1.58
N GLY A 106 -8.17 -0.53 -2.77
CA GLY A 106 -9.30 -1.32 -3.24
C GLY A 106 -9.61 -2.56 -2.40
N THR A 107 -8.61 -3.22 -1.79
CA THR A 107 -8.88 -4.33 -0.86
C THR A 107 -9.30 -3.82 0.52
N MET A 108 -8.74 -2.71 1.01
CA MET A 108 -9.12 -2.12 2.32
C MET A 108 -10.56 -1.59 2.34
N THR A 109 -11.07 -1.16 1.19
CA THR A 109 -12.42 -0.60 1.02
C THR A 109 -13.44 -1.64 0.53
N GLU A 110 -12.99 -2.89 0.31
CA GLU A 110 -13.75 -3.99 -0.31
C GLU A 110 -14.27 -3.68 -1.73
N LEU A 111 -13.95 -2.51 -2.30
CA LEU A 111 -14.33 -2.14 -3.66
C LEU A 111 -13.76 -3.12 -4.68
N ASN A 112 -12.58 -3.69 -4.45
CA ASN A 112 -12.03 -4.72 -5.33
C ASN A 112 -12.93 -5.96 -5.40
N ASP A 113 -13.59 -6.35 -4.32
CA ASP A 113 -14.46 -7.55 -4.33
C ASP A 113 -15.77 -7.28 -5.06
N HIS A 114 -16.33 -6.07 -4.87
CA HIS A 114 -17.48 -5.61 -5.63
C HIS A 114 -17.16 -5.50 -7.13
N LEU A 115 -15.99 -4.96 -7.48
CA LEU A 115 -15.54 -4.83 -8.87
C LEU A 115 -15.33 -6.19 -9.53
N LYS A 116 -14.72 -7.18 -8.84
CA LYS A 116 -14.56 -8.54 -9.38
C LYS A 116 -15.90 -9.20 -9.69
N LEU A 117 -16.87 -9.04 -8.79
CA LEU A 117 -18.23 -9.55 -8.99
C LEU A 117 -18.89 -8.85 -10.19
N LEU A 118 -18.75 -7.53 -10.29
CA LEU A 118 -19.35 -6.76 -11.37
C LEU A 118 -18.74 -7.12 -12.73
N PHE A 119 -17.41 -7.22 -12.82
CA PHE A 119 -16.72 -7.59 -14.05
C PHE A 119 -17.11 -9.00 -14.50
N ALA A 120 -17.28 -9.94 -13.57
CA ALA A 120 -17.72 -11.30 -13.90
C ALA A 120 -19.15 -11.35 -14.47
N ARG A 121 -20.02 -10.41 -14.11
CA ARG A 121 -21.43 -10.39 -14.51
C ARG A 121 -21.72 -9.50 -15.73
N ALA A 122 -21.02 -8.38 -15.87
CA ALA A 122 -21.43 -7.29 -16.76
C ALA A 122 -20.33 -6.80 -17.72
N ALA A 123 -19.08 -7.28 -17.61
CA ALA A 123 -18.04 -6.88 -18.55
C ALA A 123 -18.16 -7.63 -19.89
N HIS A 124 -17.75 -6.97 -20.97
CA HIS A 124 -17.72 -7.55 -22.31
C HIS A 124 -16.30 -7.99 -22.68
N LEU A 125 -16.17 -9.18 -23.23
CA LEU A 125 -14.90 -9.74 -23.67
C LEU A 125 -14.51 -9.19 -25.05
N HIS A 126 -13.23 -8.88 -25.22
CA HIS A 126 -12.63 -8.49 -26.50
C HIS A 126 -11.50 -9.43 -26.90
N CYS A 127 -11.43 -9.75 -28.19
CA CYS A 127 -10.45 -10.70 -28.69
C CYS A 127 -9.01 -10.15 -28.58
N ARG A 128 -8.08 -10.94 -28.02
CA ARG A 128 -6.65 -10.59 -27.94
C ARG A 128 -5.96 -10.47 -29.30
N GLY A 129 -6.54 -11.05 -30.35
CA GLY A 129 -6.07 -10.97 -31.73
C GLY A 129 -6.53 -9.67 -32.40
N CYS A 130 -7.81 -9.61 -32.78
CA CYS A 130 -8.37 -8.52 -33.59
C CYS A 130 -8.97 -7.34 -32.79
N GLY A 131 -9.17 -7.47 -31.47
CA GLY A 131 -9.86 -6.48 -30.63
C GLY A 131 -11.40 -6.48 -30.76
N GLY A 132 -11.97 -7.27 -31.67
CA GLY A 132 -13.43 -7.39 -31.84
C GLY A 132 -14.13 -7.95 -30.61
N PRO A 133 -15.42 -7.64 -30.40
CA PRO A 133 -16.20 -8.20 -29.31
C PRO A 133 -16.32 -9.72 -29.45
N VAL A 134 -16.21 -10.44 -28.35
CA VAL A 134 -16.42 -11.89 -28.27
C VAL A 134 -17.66 -12.12 -27.41
N ALA A 135 -18.70 -12.65 -28.03
CA ALA A 135 -19.95 -12.99 -27.38
C ALA A 135 -20.45 -14.31 -27.95
N ARG A 136 -21.40 -14.95 -27.24
CA ARG A 136 -22.07 -16.14 -27.74
C ARG A 136 -23.15 -15.72 -28.72
N ASP A 137 -22.99 -16.11 -29.97
CA ASP A 137 -23.96 -15.83 -31.01
C ASP A 137 -25.12 -16.83 -30.94
N THR A 138 -26.34 -16.32 -30.81
CA THR A 138 -27.58 -17.08 -31.01
C THR A 138 -28.12 -16.86 -32.42
N PRO A 139 -28.93 -17.78 -32.98
CA PRO A 139 -29.59 -17.57 -34.28
C PRO A 139 -30.26 -16.20 -34.42
N GLN A 140 -30.86 -15.69 -33.34
CA GLN A 140 -31.53 -14.39 -33.30
C GLN A 140 -30.54 -13.23 -33.38
N THR A 141 -29.42 -13.30 -32.65
CA THR A 141 -28.36 -12.28 -32.72
C THR A 141 -27.65 -12.27 -34.06
N ILE A 142 -27.39 -13.45 -34.64
CA ILE A 142 -26.81 -13.58 -35.97
C ILE A 142 -27.77 -12.97 -36.99
N TYR A 143 -29.05 -13.34 -36.97
CA TYR A 143 -30.05 -12.76 -37.87
C TYR A 143 -30.07 -11.22 -37.82
N ALA A 144 -30.09 -10.63 -36.62
CA ALA A 144 -30.05 -9.18 -36.46
C ALA A 144 -28.77 -8.56 -37.05
N ALA A 145 -27.61 -9.18 -36.80
CA ALA A 145 -26.33 -8.74 -37.36
C ALA A 145 -26.31 -8.85 -38.90
N LEU A 146 -26.90 -9.92 -39.45
CA LEU A 146 -27.01 -10.12 -40.89
C LEU A 146 -27.93 -9.07 -41.52
N CYS A 147 -29.07 -8.73 -40.91
CA CYS A 147 -29.95 -7.65 -41.38
C CYS A 147 -29.21 -6.31 -41.44
N ALA A 148 -28.51 -5.93 -40.36
CA ALA A 148 -27.77 -4.68 -40.31
C ALA A 148 -26.65 -4.61 -41.37
N ARG A 149 -25.88 -5.69 -41.52
CA ARG A 149 -24.78 -5.77 -42.50
C ARG A 149 -25.28 -5.86 -43.94
N ALA A 150 -26.36 -6.59 -44.19
CA ALA A 150 -26.97 -6.69 -45.52
C ALA A 150 -27.55 -5.34 -45.96
N GLN A 151 -28.21 -4.61 -45.06
CA GLN A 151 -28.73 -3.26 -45.34
C GLN A 151 -27.60 -2.29 -45.72
N ALA A 152 -26.46 -2.35 -45.01
CA ALA A 152 -25.29 -1.52 -45.32
C ALA A 152 -24.65 -1.83 -46.70
N LEU A 153 -24.86 -3.04 -47.22
CA LEU A 153 -24.31 -3.50 -48.51
C LEU A 153 -25.34 -3.56 -49.65
N GLY A 154 -26.57 -3.03 -49.45
CA GLY A 154 -27.61 -3.04 -50.49
C GLY A 154 -28.26 -4.41 -50.74
N ASP A 155 -28.51 -5.17 -49.67
CA ASP A 155 -29.15 -6.51 -49.67
C ASP A 155 -28.51 -7.53 -50.63
N PRO A 156 -27.21 -7.85 -50.44
CA PRO A 156 -26.53 -8.81 -51.28
C PRO A 156 -27.05 -10.23 -51.06
N ARG A 157 -26.77 -11.13 -52.01
CA ARG A 157 -27.06 -12.55 -51.83
C ARG A 157 -26.08 -13.15 -50.83
N LEU A 158 -26.60 -13.85 -49.83
CA LEU A 158 -25.82 -14.49 -48.77
C LEU A 158 -25.85 -16.01 -48.93
N ALA A 159 -24.73 -16.67 -48.66
CA ALA A 159 -24.65 -18.11 -48.46
C ALA A 159 -24.33 -18.40 -46.99
N ILE A 160 -25.28 -19.00 -46.26
CA ILE A 160 -25.07 -19.49 -44.91
C ILE A 160 -24.37 -20.84 -45.02
N ALA A 161 -23.19 -20.95 -44.44
CA ALA A 161 -22.36 -22.13 -44.48
C ALA A 161 -21.79 -22.45 -43.09
N PHE A 162 -21.30 -23.67 -42.91
CA PHE A 162 -20.62 -24.09 -41.70
C PHE A 162 -19.34 -24.88 -42.02
N PRO A 163 -18.28 -24.73 -41.21
CA PRO A 163 -17.05 -25.48 -41.39
C PRO A 163 -17.17 -26.89 -40.80
N VAL A 164 -16.65 -27.88 -41.53
CA VAL A 164 -16.53 -29.27 -41.06
C VAL A 164 -15.07 -29.70 -41.18
N PRO A 165 -14.34 -29.88 -40.06
CA PRO A 165 -12.97 -30.39 -40.10
C PRO A 165 -12.97 -31.88 -40.47
N VAL A 166 -11.98 -32.33 -41.24
CA VAL A 166 -11.75 -33.76 -41.52
C VAL A 166 -10.90 -34.32 -40.38
N PRO A 167 -11.43 -35.23 -39.52
CA PRO A 167 -10.63 -35.80 -38.44
C PRO A 167 -9.50 -36.65 -39.02
N ALA A 168 -8.35 -36.73 -38.32
CA ALA A 168 -7.18 -37.48 -38.78
C ALA A 168 -7.43 -38.98 -39.09
N ASN A 169 -8.52 -39.55 -38.57
CA ASN A 169 -8.89 -40.94 -38.76
C ASN A 169 -9.78 -41.19 -40.00
N PHE A 170 -10.21 -40.14 -40.70
CA PHE A 170 -11.08 -40.23 -41.86
C PHE A 170 -10.40 -39.66 -43.10
N LYS A 171 -10.74 -40.20 -44.28
CA LYS A 171 -10.39 -39.56 -45.55
C LYS A 171 -11.43 -38.49 -45.91
N ALA A 172 -11.00 -37.45 -46.61
CA ALA A 172 -11.88 -36.37 -47.06
C ALA A 172 -13.12 -36.89 -47.83
N ASP A 173 -12.93 -37.91 -48.68
CA ASP A 173 -14.02 -38.54 -49.45
C ASP A 173 -15.07 -39.25 -48.57
N GLU A 174 -14.64 -39.84 -47.45
CA GLU A 174 -15.53 -40.52 -46.51
C GLU A 174 -16.41 -39.50 -45.76
N VAL A 175 -15.80 -38.41 -45.29
CA VAL A 175 -16.54 -37.30 -44.66
C VAL A 175 -17.51 -36.66 -45.66
N LYS A 176 -17.09 -36.49 -46.91
CA LYS A 176 -17.96 -35.97 -47.99
C LYS A 176 -19.15 -36.89 -48.27
N ALA A 177 -18.95 -38.21 -48.29
CA ALA A 177 -20.03 -39.17 -48.46
C ALA A 177 -21.03 -39.13 -47.29
N LEU A 178 -20.54 -38.98 -46.05
CA LEU A 178 -21.39 -38.82 -44.86
C LEU A 178 -22.22 -37.52 -44.91
N LEU A 179 -21.61 -36.42 -45.34
CA LEU A 179 -22.32 -35.14 -45.53
C LEU A 179 -23.40 -35.25 -46.62
N ALA A 180 -23.07 -35.91 -47.74
CA ALA A 180 -24.03 -36.15 -48.81
C ALA A 180 -25.22 -37.01 -48.36
N ALA A 181 -24.98 -38.04 -47.54
CA ALA A 181 -26.02 -38.88 -46.95
C ALA A 181 -26.95 -38.10 -46.00
N GLN A 182 -26.47 -37.02 -45.39
CA GLN A 182 -27.26 -36.08 -44.57
C GLN A 182 -27.95 -34.99 -45.41
N GLY A 183 -27.83 -35.02 -46.74
CA GLY A 183 -28.45 -34.06 -47.66
C GLY A 183 -27.55 -32.87 -48.04
N TYR A 184 -26.31 -32.81 -47.53
CA TYR A 184 -25.36 -31.74 -47.84
C TYR A 184 -24.55 -32.06 -49.10
N THR A 185 -25.00 -31.52 -50.23
CA THR A 185 -24.37 -31.73 -51.55
C THR A 185 -23.62 -30.51 -52.09
N ARG A 186 -23.68 -29.38 -51.38
CA ARG A 186 -23.16 -28.08 -51.84
C ARG A 186 -22.04 -27.59 -50.93
N PHE A 187 -20.88 -27.31 -51.52
CA PHE A 187 -19.68 -26.86 -50.82
C PHE A 187 -19.19 -25.53 -51.42
N LEU A 188 -18.74 -24.60 -50.58
CA LEU A 188 -18.03 -23.39 -51.02
C LEU A 188 -16.52 -23.62 -51.13
N ARG A 189 -15.98 -24.51 -50.29
CA ARG A 189 -14.59 -24.91 -50.26
C ARG A 189 -14.47 -26.38 -49.91
N GLU A 190 -13.59 -27.08 -50.63
CA GLU A 190 -13.29 -28.48 -50.46
C GLU A 190 -11.77 -28.64 -50.38
N ASP A 191 -11.25 -28.75 -49.16
CA ASP A 191 -9.83 -29.01 -48.92
C ASP A 191 -9.66 -30.40 -48.28
N GLN A 192 -8.45 -30.94 -48.29
CA GLN A 192 -8.17 -32.26 -47.70
C GLN A 192 -8.42 -32.31 -46.18
N ASP A 193 -8.30 -31.16 -45.51
CA ASP A 193 -8.38 -31.04 -44.05
C ASP A 193 -9.68 -30.38 -43.56
N HIS A 194 -10.43 -29.69 -44.43
CA HIS A 194 -11.69 -29.02 -44.06
C HIS A 194 -12.65 -28.84 -45.25
N PHE A 195 -13.94 -28.93 -44.94
CA PHE A 195 -15.04 -28.57 -45.84
C PHE A 195 -15.76 -27.31 -45.37
N GLU A 196 -16.26 -26.51 -46.30
CA GLU A 196 -17.20 -25.42 -46.02
C GLU A 196 -18.53 -25.71 -46.72
N VAL A 197 -19.50 -26.17 -45.93
CA VAL A 197 -20.77 -26.75 -46.40
C VAL A 197 -21.84 -25.69 -46.42
N VAL A 198 -22.59 -25.56 -47.52
CA VAL A 198 -23.68 -24.59 -47.66
C VAL A 198 -24.97 -25.15 -47.06
N GLN A 199 -25.52 -24.45 -46.06
CA GLN A 199 -26.84 -24.73 -45.49
C GLN A 199 -27.96 -24.10 -46.33
N ASP A 200 -27.89 -22.80 -46.62
CA ASP A 200 -28.91 -22.09 -47.41
C ASP A 200 -28.31 -20.89 -48.16
N ARG A 201 -29.00 -20.43 -49.21
CA ARG A 201 -28.67 -19.23 -49.99
C ARG A 201 -29.89 -18.33 -50.13
N LEU A 202 -29.78 -17.09 -49.67
CA LEU A 202 -30.91 -16.17 -49.58
C LEU A 202 -30.50 -14.71 -49.72
N ARG A 203 -31.46 -13.84 -50.00
CA ARG A 203 -31.35 -12.37 -49.83
C ARG A 203 -32.20 -12.01 -48.63
N ILE A 204 -31.65 -11.24 -47.69
CA ILE A 204 -32.33 -11.00 -46.41
C ILE A 204 -33.56 -10.13 -46.58
N GLY A 205 -33.55 -9.18 -47.51
CA GLY A 205 -34.69 -8.30 -47.77
C GLY A 205 -35.98 -9.04 -48.16
N ASN A 206 -35.85 -10.22 -48.79
CA ASN A 206 -36.99 -11.00 -49.30
C ASN A 206 -37.18 -12.35 -48.58
N ALA A 207 -36.35 -12.69 -47.60
CA ALA A 207 -36.42 -13.98 -46.90
C ALA A 207 -37.31 -13.88 -45.64
N GLU A 208 -38.21 -14.84 -45.48
CA GLU A 208 -38.99 -14.96 -44.24
C GLU A 208 -38.07 -15.22 -43.05
N ARG A 209 -38.31 -14.52 -41.93
CA ARG A 209 -37.51 -14.62 -40.71
C ARG A 209 -37.36 -16.07 -40.23
N GLY A 210 -38.43 -16.86 -40.26
CA GLY A 210 -38.42 -18.28 -39.83
C GLY A 210 -37.38 -19.10 -40.59
N ARG A 211 -37.39 -19.02 -41.93
CA ARG A 211 -36.43 -19.73 -42.79
C ARG A 211 -34.98 -19.39 -42.46
N VAL A 212 -34.67 -18.11 -42.21
CA VAL A 212 -33.29 -17.69 -41.90
C VAL A 212 -32.87 -18.23 -40.54
N ILE A 213 -33.74 -18.18 -39.54
CA ILE A 213 -33.47 -18.72 -38.20
C ILE A 213 -33.25 -20.23 -38.26
N ASP A 214 -34.11 -20.99 -38.95
CA ASP A 214 -33.98 -22.44 -39.10
C ASP A 214 -32.65 -22.83 -39.78
N ALA A 215 -32.26 -22.07 -40.82
CA ALA A 215 -30.97 -22.26 -41.47
C ALA A 215 -29.79 -21.99 -40.52
N LEU A 216 -29.87 -20.93 -39.70
CA LEU A 216 -28.83 -20.62 -38.72
C LEU A 216 -28.75 -21.68 -37.61
N GLU A 217 -29.90 -22.16 -37.11
CA GLU A 217 -29.97 -23.24 -36.11
C GLU A 217 -29.36 -24.54 -36.63
N ALA A 218 -29.73 -24.94 -37.86
CA ALA A 218 -29.17 -26.13 -38.49
C ALA A 218 -27.66 -25.98 -38.71
N ALA A 219 -27.21 -24.83 -39.21
CA ALA A 219 -25.79 -24.57 -39.46
C ALA A 219 -24.97 -24.55 -38.16
N LEU A 220 -25.47 -23.93 -37.08
CA LEU A 220 -24.81 -23.97 -35.77
C LEU A 220 -24.77 -25.41 -35.21
N LYS A 221 -25.85 -26.18 -35.34
CA LYS A 221 -25.92 -27.54 -34.82
C LYS A 221 -24.91 -28.47 -35.51
N VAL A 222 -24.85 -28.45 -36.84
CA VAL A 222 -23.95 -29.33 -37.61
C VAL A 222 -22.52 -28.80 -37.62
N GLY A 223 -22.33 -27.49 -37.66
CA GLY A 223 -21.04 -26.81 -37.59
C GLY A 223 -20.37 -26.79 -36.22
N GLN A 224 -20.87 -27.57 -35.24
CA GLN A 224 -20.37 -27.60 -33.86
C GLN A 224 -20.26 -26.19 -33.26
N GLY A 225 -21.32 -25.39 -33.42
CA GLY A 225 -21.42 -24.02 -32.94
C GLY A 225 -20.85 -22.96 -33.87
N ARG A 226 -20.34 -23.31 -35.07
CA ARG A 226 -19.69 -22.35 -35.99
C ARG A 226 -20.53 -22.12 -37.25
N VAL A 227 -20.67 -20.86 -37.65
CA VAL A 227 -21.36 -20.46 -38.89
C VAL A 227 -20.55 -19.39 -39.62
N ASN A 228 -20.39 -19.55 -40.94
CA ASN A 228 -19.77 -18.60 -41.84
C ASN A 228 -20.81 -18.15 -42.87
N VAL A 229 -20.99 -16.84 -43.03
CA VAL A 229 -21.89 -16.25 -44.03
C VAL A 229 -21.07 -15.54 -45.09
N HIS A 230 -21.21 -16.00 -46.34
CA HIS A 230 -20.47 -15.46 -47.47
C HIS A 230 -21.35 -14.52 -48.28
N VAL A 231 -20.82 -13.35 -48.60
CA VAL A 231 -21.45 -12.42 -49.55
C VAL A 231 -21.17 -12.92 -50.97
N VAL A 232 -22.21 -13.38 -51.65
CA VAL A 232 -22.13 -13.90 -53.01
C VAL A 232 -22.31 -12.72 -53.97
N ALA A 233 -21.22 -12.24 -54.57
CA ALA A 233 -21.31 -11.29 -55.68
C ALA A 233 -21.94 -11.98 -56.91
N ASP A 234 -22.95 -11.35 -57.52
CA ASP A 234 -23.45 -11.80 -58.81
C ASP A 234 -22.34 -11.60 -59.86
N THR A 235 -21.96 -12.69 -60.54
CA THR A 235 -21.00 -12.85 -61.65
C THR A 235 -19.47 -12.89 -61.39
N ARG A 236 -18.91 -14.07 -61.70
CA ARG A 236 -17.56 -14.41 -62.24
C ARG A 236 -16.30 -14.08 -61.42
N LEU A 237 -15.68 -15.16 -60.90
CA LEU A 237 -14.24 -15.42 -60.84
C LEU A 237 -13.32 -14.19 -60.65
N LEU A 238 -13.04 -13.84 -59.39
CA LEU A 238 -11.68 -13.44 -59.02
C LEU A 238 -10.96 -14.74 -58.61
N PRO A 239 -9.85 -15.13 -59.26
CA PRO A 239 -9.02 -16.23 -58.75
C PRO A 239 -8.47 -15.84 -57.37
N PRO A 240 -8.17 -16.81 -56.50
CA PRO A 240 -7.44 -16.53 -55.28
C PRO A 240 -6.05 -15.99 -55.68
N GLN A 241 -5.73 -14.76 -55.30
CA GLN A 241 -4.38 -14.23 -55.46
C GLN A 241 -3.46 -15.07 -54.57
N ALA A 242 -2.54 -15.79 -55.20
CA ALA A 242 -1.40 -16.38 -54.53
C ALA A 242 -0.46 -15.24 -54.09
N GLU A 243 -0.48 -14.90 -52.81
CA GLU A 243 0.59 -14.08 -52.22
C GLU A 243 1.86 -14.93 -52.11
N GLY A 244 2.95 -14.38 -52.66
CA GLY A 244 4.24 -15.02 -52.78
C GLY A 244 4.83 -15.46 -51.44
N ARG A 245 5.37 -16.69 -51.44
CA ARG A 245 6.34 -17.13 -50.45
C ARG A 245 7.68 -16.46 -50.77
N ASP A 246 8.15 -15.58 -49.90
CA ASP A 246 9.55 -15.24 -49.78
C ASP A 246 9.96 -15.21 -48.30
N GLY A 247 11.07 -15.90 -47.99
CA GLY A 247 12.00 -15.48 -46.93
C GLY A 247 11.83 -16.04 -45.52
N GLY A 248 12.55 -17.13 -45.23
CA GLY A 248 12.76 -17.80 -43.94
C GLY A 248 12.78 -16.98 -42.64
N GLY A 249 12.14 -17.54 -41.62
CA GLY A 249 12.30 -17.21 -40.20
C GLY A 249 11.81 -18.35 -39.32
N SER A 250 12.74 -19.07 -38.69
CA SER A 250 12.46 -20.20 -37.79
C SER A 250 11.81 -19.74 -36.48
N GLY A 251 10.55 -20.13 -36.24
CA GLY A 251 9.86 -19.94 -34.97
C GLY A 251 8.52 -20.69 -34.91
N SER A 252 8.49 -21.78 -34.12
CA SER A 252 7.36 -22.49 -33.48
C SER A 252 5.94 -22.55 -34.12
N PRO A 253 5.26 -23.72 -34.12
CA PRO A 253 3.96 -23.92 -34.76
C PRO A 253 2.84 -23.28 -33.90
N ALA A 254 2.37 -22.11 -34.31
CA ALA A 254 1.09 -21.57 -33.86
C ALA A 254 0.18 -21.46 -35.08
N GLU A 255 -0.74 -22.41 -35.19
CA GLU A 255 -1.84 -22.42 -36.17
C GLU A 255 -2.56 -21.08 -36.16
N THR A 256 -2.26 -20.25 -37.14
CA THR A 256 -2.96 -18.98 -37.38
C THR A 256 -3.58 -19.10 -38.76
N ARG A 257 -4.90 -19.28 -38.81
CA ARG A 257 -5.64 -19.14 -40.07
C ARG A 257 -5.42 -17.71 -40.58
N PRO A 258 -5.12 -17.50 -41.88
CA PRO A 258 -4.97 -16.17 -42.45
C PRO A 258 -6.25 -15.35 -42.24
N HIS A 259 -6.09 -14.05 -42.00
CA HIS A 259 -7.19 -13.09 -41.89
C HIS A 259 -8.18 -13.26 -43.06
N PRO A 260 -9.50 -13.26 -42.83
CA PRO A 260 -10.47 -13.44 -43.91
C PRO A 260 -10.37 -12.29 -44.91
N GLY A 261 -10.39 -12.63 -46.21
CA GLY A 261 -10.59 -11.66 -47.28
C GLY A 261 -11.93 -10.94 -47.14
N PRO A 262 -12.11 -9.79 -47.81
CA PRO A 262 -13.33 -9.00 -47.75
C PRO A 262 -14.51 -9.81 -48.33
N GLY A 263 -15.41 -10.32 -47.48
CA GLY A 263 -16.62 -11.02 -47.94
C GLY A 263 -17.19 -12.14 -47.05
N VAL A 264 -16.54 -12.52 -45.96
CA VAL A 264 -17.01 -13.60 -45.05
C VAL A 264 -17.31 -13.06 -43.65
N TRP A 265 -18.48 -13.37 -43.12
CA TRP A 265 -18.91 -13.02 -41.76
C TRP A 265 -18.99 -14.29 -40.92
N ARG A 266 -18.21 -14.38 -39.85
CA ARG A 266 -18.14 -15.59 -39.01
C ARG A 266 -18.79 -15.37 -37.65
N TYR A 267 -19.44 -16.40 -37.14
CA TYR A 267 -20.19 -16.40 -35.88
C TYR A 267 -19.92 -17.70 -35.10
N SER A 268 -20.02 -17.63 -33.78
CA SER A 268 -19.80 -18.78 -32.89
C SER A 268 -20.79 -18.79 -31.71
N SER A 269 -21.39 -19.95 -31.41
CA SER A 269 -22.22 -20.13 -30.21
C SER A 269 -21.42 -20.23 -28.92
N ASP A 270 -20.12 -20.49 -29.02
CA ASP A 270 -19.20 -20.56 -27.88
C ASP A 270 -18.59 -19.17 -27.59
N LEU A 271 -17.94 -19.03 -26.43
CA LEU A 271 -17.14 -17.85 -26.12
C LEU A 271 -15.81 -17.87 -26.91
N HIS A 272 -15.93 -17.69 -28.23
CA HIS A 272 -14.87 -17.90 -29.21
C HIS A 272 -14.85 -16.77 -30.23
N CYS A 273 -13.66 -16.29 -30.56
CA CYS A 273 -13.50 -15.33 -31.65
C CYS A 273 -13.40 -16.07 -32.98
N ALA A 274 -14.48 -16.01 -33.77
CA ALA A 274 -14.57 -16.68 -35.06
C ALA A 274 -13.57 -16.17 -36.12
N ASP A 275 -13.11 -14.92 -36.01
CA ASP A 275 -12.12 -14.34 -36.93
C ASP A 275 -10.68 -14.77 -36.64
N CYS A 276 -10.31 -14.85 -35.36
CA CYS A 276 -8.96 -15.22 -34.93
C CYS A 276 -8.82 -16.70 -34.58
N ASP A 277 -9.93 -17.43 -34.54
CA ASP A 277 -10.04 -18.83 -34.08
C ASP A 277 -9.48 -19.04 -32.65
N ILE A 278 -9.86 -18.17 -31.71
CA ILE A 278 -9.39 -18.21 -30.32
C ILE A 278 -10.55 -18.50 -29.37
N HIS A 279 -10.44 -19.56 -28.59
CA HIS A 279 -11.36 -19.90 -27.50
C HIS A 279 -10.99 -19.17 -26.21
N TYR A 280 -12.00 -18.74 -25.44
CA TYR A 280 -11.85 -18.06 -24.16
C TYR A 280 -12.62 -18.78 -23.05
N ALA A 281 -12.14 -18.62 -21.82
CA ALA A 281 -12.78 -19.19 -20.64
C ALA A 281 -13.89 -18.29 -20.12
N GLU A 282 -14.88 -18.91 -19.46
CA GLU A 282 -15.97 -18.19 -18.78
C GLU A 282 -15.44 -17.27 -17.67
N PRO A 283 -16.02 -16.07 -17.54
CA PRO A 283 -15.63 -15.15 -16.49
C PRO A 283 -16.15 -15.68 -15.14
N ASN A 284 -15.30 -15.62 -14.13
CA ASN A 284 -15.69 -15.80 -12.75
C ASN A 284 -14.96 -14.75 -11.89
N PRO A 285 -15.43 -14.43 -10.68
CA PRO A 285 -14.80 -13.40 -9.86
C PRO A 285 -13.31 -13.67 -9.56
N SER A 286 -12.88 -14.93 -9.53
CA SER A 286 -11.49 -15.31 -9.29
C SER A 286 -10.56 -14.97 -10.47
N LEU A 287 -11.08 -14.94 -11.70
CA LEU A 287 -10.34 -14.47 -12.88
C LEU A 287 -9.87 -13.01 -12.71
N PHE A 288 -10.68 -12.19 -12.03
CA PHE A 288 -10.41 -10.78 -11.78
C PHE A 288 -9.65 -10.52 -10.47
N SER A 289 -9.19 -11.57 -9.79
CA SER A 289 -8.52 -11.47 -8.50
C SER A 289 -7.02 -11.76 -8.61
N PHE A 290 -6.18 -10.76 -8.32
CA PHE A 290 -4.73 -10.95 -8.21
C PHE A 290 -4.32 -11.75 -6.95
N ASN A 291 -5.25 -12.05 -6.05
CA ASN A 291 -5.02 -12.93 -4.91
C ASN A 291 -5.33 -14.40 -5.23
N SER A 292 -5.97 -14.69 -6.37
CA SER A 292 -6.28 -16.04 -6.82
C SER A 292 -5.30 -16.47 -7.93
N PRO A 293 -4.78 -17.71 -7.93
CA PRO A 293 -3.90 -18.20 -8.99
C PRO A 293 -4.57 -18.24 -10.38
N LEU A 294 -5.90 -18.23 -10.44
CA LEU A 294 -6.65 -18.17 -11.69
C LEU A 294 -6.50 -16.80 -12.38
N GLY A 295 -6.55 -15.71 -11.61
CA GLY A 295 -6.43 -14.35 -12.13
C GLY A 295 -5.02 -13.77 -12.05
N ALA A 296 -4.21 -14.19 -11.08
CA ALA A 296 -2.91 -13.60 -10.79
C ALA A 296 -1.86 -13.89 -11.86
N CYS A 297 -1.07 -12.88 -12.24
CA CYS A 297 0.08 -13.04 -13.13
C CYS A 297 1.05 -14.10 -12.59
N ASP A 298 1.47 -15.05 -13.41
CA ASP A 298 2.31 -16.19 -12.97
C ASP A 298 3.73 -15.75 -12.54
N THR A 299 4.28 -14.70 -13.16
CA THR A 299 5.63 -14.20 -12.87
C THR A 299 5.69 -13.49 -11.52
N CYS A 300 4.79 -12.53 -11.28
CA CYS A 300 4.78 -11.77 -10.02
C CYS A 300 3.80 -12.34 -8.99
N ARG A 301 3.09 -13.43 -9.27
CA ARG A 301 2.09 -14.03 -8.38
C ARG A 301 1.12 -13.02 -7.77
N GLY A 302 0.67 -12.05 -8.59
CA GLY A 302 -0.26 -11.00 -8.18
C GLY A 302 0.34 -9.81 -7.42
N PHE A 303 1.67 -9.70 -7.28
CA PHE A 303 2.30 -8.55 -6.63
C PHE A 303 2.43 -7.32 -7.54
N GLY A 304 2.31 -7.47 -8.87
CA GLY A 304 2.54 -6.41 -9.87
C GLY A 304 4.00 -5.99 -10.03
N ARG A 305 4.89 -6.53 -9.20
CA ARG A 305 6.30 -6.17 -9.12
C ARG A 305 7.16 -7.39 -8.88
N VAL A 306 8.40 -7.32 -9.33
CA VAL A 306 9.41 -8.35 -9.11
C VAL A 306 10.54 -7.76 -8.28
N ILE A 307 11.19 -8.61 -7.49
CA ILE A 307 12.37 -8.21 -6.73
C ILE A 307 13.54 -8.21 -7.69
N GLY A 308 14.08 -7.02 -7.97
CA GLY A 308 15.27 -6.81 -8.79
C GLY A 308 16.42 -6.25 -7.96
N ILE A 309 17.60 -6.15 -8.58
CA ILE A 309 18.74 -5.44 -8.00
C ILE A 309 18.62 -3.95 -8.34
N ASP A 310 18.76 -3.11 -7.33
CA ASP A 310 18.85 -1.66 -7.50
C ASP A 310 20.32 -1.25 -7.59
N TYR A 311 20.75 -0.88 -8.78
CA TYR A 311 22.15 -0.47 -9.00
C TYR A 311 22.50 0.86 -8.34
N GLY A 312 21.52 1.70 -7.98
CA GLY A 312 21.75 2.88 -7.15
C GLY A 312 22.13 2.52 -5.71
N LEU A 313 21.58 1.43 -5.16
CA LEU A 313 22.02 0.90 -3.86
C LEU A 313 23.39 0.23 -3.94
N VAL A 314 23.72 -0.36 -5.09
CA VAL A 314 25.02 -1.02 -5.34
C VAL A 314 26.14 0.01 -5.51
N ILE A 315 25.84 1.14 -6.16
CA ILE A 315 26.77 2.23 -6.44
C ILE A 315 26.16 3.53 -5.90
N PRO A 316 26.15 3.72 -4.56
CA PRO A 316 25.45 4.86 -3.94
C PRO A 316 26.20 6.18 -4.12
N ASP A 317 27.53 6.12 -4.18
CA ASP A 317 28.39 7.29 -4.34
C ASP A 317 28.98 7.29 -5.75
N GLU A 318 28.35 8.06 -6.64
CA GLU A 318 28.76 8.17 -8.02
C GLU A 318 29.99 9.09 -8.23
N THR A 319 30.47 9.75 -7.17
CA THR A 319 31.69 10.56 -7.23
C THR A 319 32.95 9.71 -7.10
N LYS A 320 32.83 8.49 -6.56
CA LYS A 320 33.94 7.53 -6.46
C LYS A 320 34.29 6.93 -7.81
N SER A 321 35.59 6.73 -8.01
CA SER A 321 36.12 5.96 -9.13
C SER A 321 35.96 4.46 -8.90
N LEU A 322 36.20 3.65 -9.93
CA LEU A 322 36.22 2.18 -9.77
C LEU A 322 37.33 1.76 -8.79
N ARG A 323 38.47 2.46 -8.77
CA ARG A 323 39.58 2.20 -7.83
C ARG A 323 39.19 2.52 -6.38
N ASP A 324 38.47 3.61 -6.15
CA ASP A 324 38.05 4.06 -4.81
C ASP A 324 36.86 3.27 -4.26
N GLY A 325 36.44 2.21 -4.97
CA GLY A 325 35.44 1.28 -4.49
C GLY A 325 34.01 1.75 -4.71
N ALA A 326 33.70 2.30 -5.90
CA ALA A 326 32.33 2.67 -6.28
C ALA A 326 31.31 1.53 -6.09
N VAL A 327 31.71 0.27 -6.32
CA VAL A 327 30.84 -0.91 -6.10
C VAL A 327 30.85 -1.32 -4.63
N ARG A 328 29.86 -0.84 -3.88
CA ARG A 328 29.76 -1.02 -2.42
C ARG A 328 29.75 -2.47 -1.93
N PRO A 329 29.04 -3.44 -2.55
CA PRO A 329 29.02 -4.82 -2.09
C PRO A 329 30.41 -5.48 -2.02
N TRP A 330 31.38 -4.98 -2.78
CA TRP A 330 32.74 -5.52 -2.88
C TRP A 330 33.73 -4.87 -1.92
N GLN A 331 33.32 -3.87 -1.14
CA GLN A 331 34.18 -3.18 -0.16
C GLN A 331 34.23 -3.87 1.22
N THR A 332 33.66 -5.07 1.32
CA THR A 332 33.67 -5.88 2.54
C THR A 332 34.76 -6.94 2.47
N ALA A 333 35.33 -7.34 3.61
CA ALA A 333 36.40 -8.34 3.65
C ALA A 333 36.04 -9.65 2.92
N SER A 334 34.76 -10.06 2.97
CA SER A 334 34.28 -11.30 2.34
C SER A 334 34.16 -11.25 0.82
N ASN A 335 34.11 -10.05 0.21
CA ASN A 335 33.92 -9.88 -1.24
C ASN A 335 35.04 -9.06 -1.91
N ARG A 336 36.15 -8.84 -1.21
CA ARG A 336 37.26 -8.01 -1.70
C ARG A 336 37.90 -8.55 -2.98
N GLU A 337 37.91 -9.87 -3.15
CA GLU A 337 38.37 -10.55 -4.37
C GLU A 337 37.65 -10.03 -5.62
N CYS A 338 36.35 -9.72 -5.53
CA CYS A 338 35.58 -9.18 -6.67
C CYS A 338 36.03 -7.76 -7.06
N GLN A 339 36.50 -6.96 -6.09
CA GLN A 339 37.08 -5.65 -6.36
C GLN A 339 38.43 -5.79 -7.06
N ASP A 340 39.25 -6.76 -6.65
CA ASP A 340 40.54 -7.05 -7.28
C ASP A 340 40.35 -7.54 -8.73
N ASP A 341 39.34 -8.39 -8.96
CA ASP A 341 38.93 -8.83 -10.30
C ASP A 341 38.51 -7.66 -11.18
N LEU A 342 37.62 -6.78 -10.68
CA LEU A 342 37.16 -5.59 -11.41
C LEU A 342 38.35 -4.76 -11.87
N ILE A 343 39.29 -4.47 -10.96
CA ILE A 343 40.50 -3.68 -11.26
C ILE A 343 41.37 -4.39 -12.30
N ARG A 344 41.57 -5.70 -12.16
CA ARG A 344 42.37 -6.50 -13.09
C ARG A 344 41.80 -6.48 -14.50
N TYR A 345 40.51 -6.78 -14.65
CA TYR A 345 39.88 -6.84 -15.97
C TYR A 345 39.66 -5.47 -16.59
N ALA A 346 39.39 -4.44 -15.79
CA ALA A 346 39.32 -3.06 -16.27
C ALA A 346 40.65 -2.62 -16.89
N ARG A 347 41.80 -2.93 -16.25
CA ARG A 347 43.14 -2.68 -16.83
C ARG A 347 43.34 -3.42 -18.16
N LEU A 348 42.93 -4.70 -18.23
CA LEU A 348 43.08 -5.53 -19.43
C LEU A 348 42.19 -5.08 -20.61
N ARG A 349 41.12 -4.32 -20.35
CA ARG A 349 40.15 -3.89 -21.35
C ARG A 349 40.15 -2.38 -21.59
N GLY A 350 41.06 -1.64 -20.94
CA GLY A 350 41.20 -0.20 -21.09
C GLY A 350 40.04 0.60 -20.50
N ILE A 351 39.34 0.06 -19.48
CA ILE A 351 38.28 0.79 -18.77
C ILE A 351 38.91 1.76 -17.77
N PRO A 352 38.53 3.05 -17.75
CA PRO A 352 39.08 4.03 -16.82
C PRO A 352 38.83 3.62 -15.37
N LEU A 353 39.89 3.64 -14.56
CA LEU A 353 39.82 3.23 -13.15
C LEU A 353 39.67 4.39 -12.18
N ASP A 354 40.21 5.55 -12.56
CA ASP A 354 40.35 6.74 -11.72
C ASP A 354 39.30 7.82 -12.06
N THR A 355 38.49 7.59 -13.10
CA THR A 355 37.35 8.43 -13.46
C THR A 355 36.17 8.15 -12.52
N PRO A 356 35.53 9.18 -11.94
CA PRO A 356 34.30 9.04 -11.17
C PRO A 356 33.22 8.27 -11.93
N TRP A 357 32.44 7.42 -11.23
CA TRP A 357 31.39 6.62 -11.84
C TRP A 357 30.41 7.45 -12.69
N ARG A 358 30.02 8.64 -12.21
CA ARG A 358 29.11 9.55 -12.94
C ARG A 358 29.65 9.94 -14.33
N GLU A 359 30.96 10.10 -14.45
CA GLU A 359 31.68 10.55 -15.66
C GLU A 359 32.01 9.40 -16.63
N LEU A 360 31.85 8.14 -16.23
CA LEU A 360 31.96 6.99 -17.14
C LEU A 360 30.87 7.01 -18.21
N SER A 361 31.24 6.61 -19.43
CA SER A 361 30.31 6.45 -20.56
C SER A 361 29.29 5.34 -20.30
N ALA A 362 28.16 5.38 -21.01
CA ALA A 362 27.13 4.36 -20.88
C ALA A 362 27.63 2.94 -21.25
N ALA A 363 28.58 2.84 -22.19
CA ALA A 363 29.18 1.57 -22.59
C ALA A 363 30.09 1.00 -21.48
N GLU A 364 30.90 1.85 -20.84
CA GLU A 364 31.77 1.44 -19.72
C GLU A 364 30.94 1.04 -18.50
N LYS A 365 29.90 1.82 -18.16
CA LYS A 365 28.94 1.47 -17.10
C LYS A 365 28.31 0.11 -17.38
N ARG A 366 27.86 -0.15 -18.62
CA ARG A 366 27.28 -1.43 -19.01
C ARG A 366 28.31 -2.57 -18.91
N TRP A 367 29.56 -2.34 -19.30
CA TRP A 367 30.62 -3.33 -19.15
C TRP A 367 30.86 -3.71 -17.68
N VAL A 368 30.86 -2.73 -16.76
CA VAL A 368 30.98 -3.01 -15.32
C VAL A 368 29.76 -3.78 -14.79
N LEU A 369 28.55 -3.37 -15.17
CA LEU A 369 27.31 -3.95 -14.65
C LEU A 369 26.99 -5.32 -15.27
N ASP A 370 26.97 -5.43 -16.59
CA ASP A 370 26.52 -6.63 -17.30
C ASP A 370 27.66 -7.60 -17.60
N GLY A 371 28.91 -7.11 -17.60
CA GLY A 371 30.10 -7.87 -17.94
C GLY A 371 30.31 -8.04 -19.45
N GLU A 372 31.21 -8.96 -19.82
CA GLU A 372 31.50 -9.21 -21.23
C GLU A 372 30.40 -10.06 -21.92
N PRO A 373 30.08 -9.81 -23.21
CA PRO A 373 29.06 -10.57 -23.96
C PRO A 373 29.41 -12.06 -24.16
N LYS A 374 30.72 -12.39 -24.19
CA LYS A 374 31.22 -13.77 -24.38
C LYS A 374 31.00 -14.67 -23.17
N TRP A 375 30.44 -14.15 -22.08
CA TRP A 375 30.20 -14.91 -20.86
C TRP A 375 29.05 -15.91 -21.04
N VAL A 376 29.33 -17.19 -20.74
CA VAL A 376 28.35 -18.28 -20.82
C VAL A 376 27.99 -18.80 -19.44
N SER A 377 28.98 -19.15 -18.62
CA SER A 377 28.75 -19.66 -17.26
C SER A 377 30.01 -19.57 -16.41
N TRP A 378 29.86 -19.63 -15.09
CA TRP A 378 30.99 -19.67 -14.15
C TRP A 378 32.01 -20.76 -14.46
N ARG A 379 31.61 -21.95 -14.92
CA ARG A 379 32.55 -23.04 -15.23
C ARG A 379 33.32 -22.85 -16.54
N LYS A 380 32.75 -22.13 -17.51
CA LYS A 380 33.31 -22.01 -18.87
C LYS A 380 34.03 -20.69 -19.12
N SER A 381 33.64 -19.65 -18.40
CA SER A 381 34.09 -18.27 -18.65
C SER A 381 35.00 -17.73 -17.56
N TRP A 382 35.02 -18.37 -16.38
CA TRP A 382 35.87 -17.98 -15.26
C TRP A 382 36.98 -19.02 -15.01
N PRO A 383 38.24 -18.60 -14.83
CA PRO A 383 38.77 -17.24 -14.99
C PRO A 383 39.01 -16.87 -16.47
N GLY A 384 38.96 -15.58 -16.81
CA GLY A 384 39.40 -15.06 -18.12
C GLY A 384 38.45 -14.09 -18.81
N THR A 385 37.15 -14.20 -18.54
CA THR A 385 36.11 -13.29 -19.05
C THR A 385 35.50 -12.50 -17.88
N TRP A 386 35.32 -11.19 -18.04
CA TRP A 386 34.69 -10.38 -16.99
C TRP A 386 33.19 -10.69 -16.83
N TYR A 387 32.78 -11.03 -15.60
CA TYR A 387 31.41 -11.46 -15.30
C TYR A 387 30.42 -10.31 -15.12
N GLY A 388 30.85 -9.19 -14.54
CA GLY A 388 29.98 -8.05 -14.24
C GLY A 388 29.15 -8.19 -12.97
N VAL A 389 28.77 -7.04 -12.40
CA VAL A 389 28.00 -6.94 -11.14
C VAL A 389 26.68 -7.71 -11.16
N ALA A 390 25.93 -7.65 -12.27
CA ALA A 390 24.65 -8.34 -12.44
C ALA A 390 24.76 -9.85 -12.24
N ARG A 391 25.83 -10.45 -12.77
CA ARG A 391 26.07 -11.91 -12.71
C ARG A 391 26.56 -12.34 -11.34
N PHE A 392 27.28 -11.48 -10.62
CA PHE A 392 27.59 -11.68 -9.20
C PHE A 392 26.31 -11.79 -8.36
N PHE A 393 25.34 -10.88 -8.56
CA PHE A 393 24.06 -10.98 -7.86
C PHE A 393 23.25 -12.22 -8.25
N LYS A 394 23.17 -12.57 -9.54
CA LYS A 394 22.53 -13.83 -9.99
C LYS A 394 23.16 -15.06 -9.32
N TRP A 395 24.48 -15.07 -9.13
CA TRP A 395 25.16 -16.13 -8.39
C TRP A 395 24.81 -16.13 -6.90
N LEU A 396 24.77 -14.98 -6.23
CA LEU A 396 24.33 -14.89 -4.84
C LEU A 396 22.90 -15.41 -4.65
N GLU A 397 22.01 -15.19 -5.62
CA GLU A 397 20.64 -15.69 -5.56
C GLU A 397 20.54 -17.22 -5.53
N THR A 398 21.46 -17.93 -6.20
CA THR A 398 21.55 -19.40 -6.11
C THR A 398 21.92 -19.87 -4.68
N LYS A 399 22.50 -18.99 -3.88
CA LYS A 399 22.91 -19.24 -2.49
C LYS A 399 21.96 -18.63 -1.46
N SER A 400 20.76 -18.25 -1.89
CA SER A 400 19.73 -17.61 -1.05
C SER A 400 19.24 -18.49 0.10
N TYR A 401 19.54 -19.79 0.12
CA TYR A 401 19.32 -20.66 1.27
C TYR A 401 20.15 -20.29 2.51
N LYS A 402 21.27 -19.55 2.36
CA LYS A 402 22.10 -19.08 3.49
C LYS A 402 21.57 -17.77 4.06
N MET A 403 21.39 -17.68 5.37
CA MET A 403 20.83 -16.51 6.06
C MET A 403 21.58 -15.20 5.75
N HIS A 404 22.91 -15.17 5.92
CA HIS A 404 23.73 -13.98 5.68
C HIS A 404 23.67 -13.50 4.21
N VAL A 405 23.50 -14.41 3.24
CA VAL A 405 23.31 -14.06 1.83
C VAL A 405 21.96 -13.37 1.62
N ARG A 406 20.88 -13.84 2.26
CA ARG A 406 19.58 -13.16 2.20
C ARG A 406 19.64 -11.74 2.77
N VAL A 407 20.32 -11.56 3.90
CA VAL A 407 20.53 -10.24 4.54
C VAL A 407 21.38 -9.32 3.66
N LEU A 408 22.37 -9.87 2.95
CA LEU A 408 23.15 -9.09 1.99
C LEU A 408 22.28 -8.67 0.79
N LEU A 409 21.55 -9.61 0.19
CA LEU A 409 20.67 -9.35 -0.95
C LEU A 409 19.57 -8.34 -0.61
N SER A 410 18.98 -8.40 0.59
CA SER A 410 17.92 -7.46 0.98
C SER A 410 18.38 -6.00 1.05
N LYS A 411 19.69 -5.74 1.19
CA LYS A 411 20.25 -4.39 1.21
C LYS A 411 20.38 -3.74 -0.18
N TYR A 412 20.34 -4.53 -1.25
CA TYR A 412 20.57 -4.08 -2.63
C TYR A 412 19.41 -4.41 -3.58
N ARG A 413 18.27 -4.84 -3.01
CA ARG A 413 17.08 -5.19 -3.76
C ARG A 413 16.07 -4.07 -3.70
N ALA A 414 15.51 -3.73 -4.85
CA ALA A 414 14.30 -2.91 -4.95
C ALA A 414 13.20 -3.69 -5.66
N TYR A 415 11.98 -3.22 -5.49
CA TYR A 415 10.85 -3.76 -6.24
C TYR A 415 10.69 -2.96 -7.53
N THR A 416 10.81 -3.62 -8.67
CA THR A 416 10.56 -3.03 -9.99
C THR A 416 9.26 -3.55 -10.56
N GLU A 417 8.65 -2.79 -11.45
CA GLU A 417 7.42 -3.18 -12.12
C GLU A 417 7.59 -4.52 -12.85
N CYS A 418 6.58 -5.38 -12.77
CA CYS A 418 6.62 -6.69 -13.42
C CYS A 418 6.45 -6.52 -14.93
N THR A 419 7.51 -6.83 -15.69
CA THR A 419 7.52 -6.73 -17.15
C THR A 419 6.54 -7.68 -17.85
N ALA A 420 6.16 -8.80 -17.22
CA ALA A 420 5.22 -9.77 -17.81
C ALA A 420 3.76 -9.27 -17.80
N CYS A 421 3.36 -8.49 -16.80
CA CYS A 421 2.00 -7.96 -16.69
C CYS A 421 1.93 -6.43 -16.75
N GLY A 422 3.05 -5.72 -16.92
CA GLY A 422 3.10 -4.26 -16.90
C GLY A 422 2.48 -3.67 -15.62
N GLY A 423 2.76 -4.28 -14.47
CA GLY A 423 2.18 -3.84 -13.20
C GLY A 423 0.73 -4.27 -12.94
N ALA A 424 0.02 -4.85 -13.92
CA ALA A 424 -1.42 -5.15 -13.83
C ALA A 424 -1.82 -6.20 -12.79
N ARG A 425 -0.85 -6.97 -12.29
CA ARG A 425 -1.04 -8.07 -11.31
C ARG A 425 -1.88 -9.25 -11.82
N LEU A 426 -2.52 -9.11 -12.97
CA LEU A 426 -3.45 -10.08 -13.56
C LEU A 426 -2.86 -10.76 -14.79
N LYS A 427 -3.40 -11.91 -15.16
CA LYS A 427 -3.17 -12.59 -16.44
C LYS A 427 -3.85 -11.81 -17.57
N THR A 428 -3.31 -11.93 -18.78
CA THR A 428 -3.85 -11.25 -19.97
C THR A 428 -5.33 -11.54 -20.18
N ASP A 429 -5.80 -12.78 -19.96
CA ASP A 429 -7.19 -13.16 -20.18
C ASP A 429 -8.20 -12.35 -19.33
N ALA A 430 -7.82 -11.97 -18.10
CA ALA A 430 -8.65 -11.08 -17.27
C ALA A 430 -8.70 -9.64 -17.80
N LEU A 431 -7.65 -9.20 -18.50
CA LEU A 431 -7.46 -7.85 -19.01
C LEU A 431 -8.10 -7.64 -20.39
N LEU A 432 -8.79 -8.66 -20.92
CA LEU A 432 -9.56 -8.58 -22.15
C LEU A 432 -11.01 -8.16 -21.93
N TRP A 433 -11.47 -8.18 -20.68
CA TRP A 433 -12.83 -7.83 -20.28
C TRP A 433 -12.94 -6.33 -19.97
N ARG A 434 -13.98 -5.69 -20.50
CA ARG A 434 -14.18 -4.23 -20.44
C ARG A 434 -15.58 -3.86 -19.98
N ILE A 435 -15.68 -2.83 -19.15
CA ILE A 435 -16.96 -2.32 -18.65
C ILE A 435 -17.23 -0.90 -19.16
N GLY A 436 -18.50 -0.62 -19.47
CA GLY A 436 -18.98 0.69 -19.92
C GLY A 436 -18.77 0.97 -21.41
N THR A 437 -19.18 2.16 -21.83
CA THR A 437 -19.13 2.60 -23.23
C THR A 437 -17.83 3.34 -23.57
N ALA A 438 -17.61 3.65 -24.86
CA ALA A 438 -16.51 4.51 -25.28
C ALA A 438 -16.63 5.94 -24.71
N ALA A 439 -17.86 6.44 -24.53
CA ALA A 439 -18.12 7.75 -23.93
C ALA A 439 -17.74 7.75 -22.43
N ASN A 440 -18.17 6.73 -21.68
CA ASN A 440 -17.79 6.59 -20.27
C ASN A 440 -16.27 6.54 -20.10
N ALA A 441 -15.60 5.73 -20.93
CA ALA A 441 -14.15 5.60 -20.89
C ALA A 441 -13.43 6.91 -21.21
N ARG A 442 -13.89 7.68 -22.19
CA ARG A 442 -13.31 8.99 -22.54
C ARG A 442 -13.46 9.99 -21.39
N ALA A 443 -14.65 10.08 -20.80
CA ALA A 443 -14.90 10.97 -19.66
C ALA A 443 -14.01 10.60 -18.46
N ALA A 444 -13.89 9.30 -18.15
CA ALA A 444 -13.09 8.84 -17.02
C ALA A 444 -11.56 8.94 -17.25
N LEU A 445 -11.07 8.82 -18.48
CA LEU A 445 -9.64 8.95 -18.79
C LEU A 445 -9.17 10.42 -18.85
N GLY A 446 -10.09 11.38 -18.99
CA GLY A 446 -9.79 12.80 -19.16
C GLY A 446 -9.35 13.16 -20.58
N ASP A 447 -9.00 14.43 -20.78
CA ASP A 447 -8.65 15.03 -22.07
C ASP A 447 -7.32 15.80 -22.04
N GLY A 448 -6.79 16.10 -23.24
CA GLY A 448 -5.58 16.90 -23.43
C GLY A 448 -4.35 16.35 -22.71
N GLN A 449 -3.60 17.23 -22.04
CA GLN A 449 -2.39 16.87 -21.28
C GLN A 449 -2.68 16.01 -20.03
N HIS A 450 -3.93 15.95 -19.57
CA HIS A 450 -4.36 15.18 -18.41
C HIS A 450 -5.03 13.86 -18.79
N GLN A 451 -5.04 13.53 -20.08
CA GLN A 451 -5.56 12.27 -20.59
C GLN A 451 -4.64 11.14 -20.16
N ARG A 452 -5.24 10.13 -19.54
CA ARG A 452 -4.50 8.95 -19.14
C ARG A 452 -4.43 7.92 -20.26
N PRO A 453 -3.26 7.32 -20.53
CA PRO A 453 -3.16 6.23 -21.49
C PRO A 453 -3.95 5.01 -21.00
N ARG A 454 -4.56 4.31 -21.96
CA ARG A 454 -5.17 3.00 -21.72
C ARG A 454 -4.09 1.96 -21.52
N PHE A 455 -4.33 1.02 -20.62
CA PHE A 455 -3.44 -0.11 -20.45
C PHE A 455 -3.53 -1.08 -21.63
N LYS A 456 -2.36 -1.46 -22.16
CA LYS A 456 -2.24 -2.46 -23.21
C LYS A 456 -1.72 -3.78 -22.61
N PRO A 457 -2.54 -4.85 -22.58
CA PRO A 457 -2.10 -6.14 -22.04
C PRO A 457 -0.96 -6.75 -22.85
N ALA A 458 -0.03 -7.43 -22.18
CA ALA A 458 1.05 -8.14 -22.84
C ALA A 458 0.50 -9.32 -23.68
N GLY A 459 1.04 -9.48 -24.89
CA GLY A 459 0.67 -10.58 -25.80
C GLY A 459 -0.55 -10.34 -26.70
N VAL A 460 -1.15 -9.14 -26.66
CA VAL A 460 -2.22 -8.76 -27.61
C VAL A 460 -1.63 -8.37 -28.97
N ARG A 461 -2.40 -8.61 -30.04
CA ARG A 461 -1.96 -8.32 -31.43
C ARG A 461 -2.57 -7.05 -32.02
N PHE A 462 -3.60 -6.48 -31.39
CA PHE A 462 -4.21 -5.25 -31.86
C PHE A 462 -3.31 -4.02 -31.62
N SER A 463 -3.41 -3.04 -32.53
CA SER A 463 -2.64 -1.80 -32.52
C SER A 463 -3.14 -0.81 -31.46
N ASP A 464 -2.34 0.24 -31.18
CA ASP A 464 -2.73 1.27 -30.22
C ASP A 464 -3.92 2.10 -30.70
N ALA A 465 -4.06 2.28 -32.02
CA ALA A 465 -5.24 2.89 -32.63
C ALA A 465 -6.51 2.04 -32.40
N GLN A 466 -6.39 0.71 -32.53
CA GLN A 466 -7.50 -0.20 -32.20
C GLN A 466 -7.84 -0.13 -30.70
N LEU A 467 -6.84 -0.15 -29.82
CA LEU A 467 -7.02 -0.03 -28.37
C LEU A 467 -7.75 1.25 -27.95
N ALA A 468 -7.41 2.38 -28.61
CA ALA A 468 -8.07 3.67 -28.38
C ALA A 468 -9.54 3.66 -28.81
N ALA A 469 -9.88 2.90 -29.85
CA ALA A 469 -11.25 2.76 -30.35
C ALA A 469 -12.12 1.79 -29.54
N LEU A 470 -11.52 0.89 -28.74
CA LEU A 470 -12.29 -0.08 -27.95
C LEU A 470 -13.26 0.60 -26.95
N PRO A 471 -14.48 0.07 -26.77
CA PRO A 471 -15.38 0.57 -25.74
C PRO A 471 -14.89 0.22 -24.33
N GLY A 472 -15.36 0.98 -23.35
CA GLY A 472 -15.15 0.68 -21.94
C GLY A 472 -13.70 0.68 -21.46
N LEU A 473 -13.52 0.25 -20.22
CA LEU A 473 -12.23 0.17 -19.52
C LEU A 473 -12.03 -1.22 -18.92
N THR A 474 -10.78 -1.70 -18.91
CA THR A 474 -10.44 -2.95 -18.22
C THR A 474 -10.45 -2.77 -16.70
N LEU A 475 -10.48 -3.86 -15.94
CA LEU A 475 -10.38 -3.75 -14.47
C LEU A 475 -9.11 -3.01 -14.05
N HIS A 476 -7.99 -3.26 -14.74
CA HIS A 476 -6.73 -2.59 -14.43
C HIS A 476 -6.79 -1.08 -14.72
N ASP A 477 -7.41 -0.67 -15.82
CA ASP A 477 -7.64 0.76 -16.10
C ASP A 477 -8.44 1.41 -14.96
N VAL A 478 -9.53 0.76 -14.53
CA VAL A 478 -10.43 1.25 -13.47
C VAL A 478 -9.71 1.39 -12.13
N VAL A 479 -8.98 0.37 -11.66
CA VAL A 479 -8.32 0.42 -10.35
C VAL A 479 -7.18 1.42 -10.30
N LEU A 480 -6.63 1.75 -11.46
CA LEU A 480 -5.58 2.72 -11.57
C LEU A 480 -6.12 4.17 -11.61
N LEU A 481 -7.40 4.41 -11.95
CA LEU A 481 -7.95 5.77 -12.01
C LEU A 481 -7.96 6.42 -10.62
N PRO A 482 -7.76 7.75 -10.54
CA PRO A 482 -8.11 8.49 -9.33
C PRO A 482 -9.56 8.23 -8.94
N LEU A 483 -9.84 8.05 -7.65
CA LEU A 483 -11.17 7.72 -7.13
C LEU A 483 -12.25 8.71 -7.56
N GLU A 484 -11.90 9.97 -7.81
CA GLU A 484 -12.81 10.98 -8.37
C GLU A 484 -13.25 10.63 -9.80
N ARG A 485 -12.30 10.19 -10.65
CA ARG A 485 -12.58 9.75 -12.02
C ARG A 485 -13.26 8.38 -12.06
N THR A 486 -12.91 7.50 -11.13
CA THR A 486 -13.62 6.22 -10.95
C THR A 486 -15.07 6.45 -10.58
N ARG A 487 -15.36 7.41 -9.70
CA ARG A 487 -16.74 7.81 -9.38
C ARG A 487 -17.48 8.31 -10.63
N LEU A 488 -16.88 9.20 -11.41
CA LEU A 488 -17.48 9.70 -12.66
C LEU A 488 -17.85 8.56 -13.62
N LEU A 489 -16.97 7.55 -13.75
CA LEU A 489 -17.25 6.35 -14.54
C LEU A 489 -18.52 5.65 -14.05
N PHE A 490 -18.62 5.36 -12.75
CA PHE A 490 -19.75 4.61 -12.19
C PHE A 490 -21.04 5.41 -12.08
N ASP A 491 -20.99 6.72 -11.84
CA ASP A 491 -22.15 7.60 -11.82
C ASP A 491 -22.84 7.66 -13.20
N THR A 492 -22.05 7.60 -14.28
CA THR A 492 -22.53 7.60 -15.68
C THR A 492 -22.65 6.21 -16.30
N LEU A 493 -22.29 5.16 -15.57
CA LEU A 493 -22.33 3.79 -16.07
C LEU A 493 -23.78 3.32 -16.19
N GLU A 494 -24.20 3.05 -17.42
CA GLU A 494 -25.46 2.38 -17.72
C GLU A 494 -25.16 0.98 -18.23
N LEU A 495 -25.72 -0.03 -17.55
CA LEU A 495 -25.61 -1.42 -17.97
C LEU A 495 -26.87 -1.84 -18.76
N PRO A 496 -26.74 -2.72 -19.76
CA PRO A 496 -27.87 -3.17 -20.57
C PRO A 496 -28.99 -3.79 -19.71
N LYS A 497 -30.24 -3.36 -19.92
CA LYS A 497 -31.41 -3.93 -19.25
C LYS A 497 -31.85 -5.24 -19.94
N PRO A 498 -32.48 -6.19 -19.21
CA PRO A 498 -32.79 -6.15 -17.78
C PRO A 498 -31.58 -6.50 -16.91
N LEU A 499 -31.34 -5.68 -15.89
CA LEU A 499 -30.40 -6.04 -14.82
C LEU A 499 -31.14 -6.88 -13.79
N ASP A 500 -30.49 -7.93 -13.29
CA ASP A 500 -30.97 -8.59 -12.09
C ASP A 500 -30.84 -7.65 -10.87
N GLU A 501 -31.69 -7.84 -9.86
CA GLU A 501 -31.71 -7.01 -8.64
C GLU A 501 -30.34 -7.00 -7.95
N ALA A 502 -29.63 -8.14 -7.99
CA ALA A 502 -28.30 -8.29 -7.43
C ALA A 502 -27.25 -7.37 -8.10
N THR A 503 -27.27 -7.24 -9.43
CA THR A 503 -26.33 -6.34 -10.14
C THR A 503 -26.68 -4.87 -9.89
N ALA A 504 -27.96 -4.53 -9.78
CA ALA A 504 -28.38 -3.18 -9.43
C ALA A 504 -27.92 -2.78 -8.03
N MET A 505 -28.09 -3.67 -7.03
CA MET A 505 -27.61 -3.48 -5.67
C MET A 505 -26.08 -3.36 -5.61
N LEU A 506 -25.37 -4.20 -6.36
CA LEU A 506 -23.91 -4.18 -6.46
C LEU A 506 -23.37 -2.84 -6.99
N VAL A 507 -23.97 -2.31 -8.07
CA VAL A 507 -23.57 -1.00 -8.62
C VAL A 507 -23.91 0.13 -7.64
N GLY A 508 -25.05 0.04 -6.95
CA GLY A 508 -25.42 0.97 -5.88
C GLY A 508 -24.36 1.03 -4.78
N GLU A 509 -23.90 -0.12 -4.30
CA GLU A 509 -22.88 -0.21 -3.24
C GLU A 509 -21.52 0.34 -3.69
N ILE A 510 -21.11 0.06 -4.93
CA ILE A 510 -19.89 0.64 -5.53
C ILE A 510 -19.98 2.18 -5.55
N ARG A 511 -21.11 2.74 -6.01
CA ARG A 511 -21.34 4.19 -6.05
C ARG A 511 -21.28 4.81 -4.66
N THR A 512 -21.96 4.21 -3.69
CA THR A 512 -22.00 4.68 -2.30
C THR A 512 -20.60 4.72 -1.68
N ARG A 513 -19.82 3.63 -1.80
CA ARG A 513 -18.45 3.57 -1.27
C ARG A 513 -17.51 4.56 -1.94
N LEU A 514 -17.58 4.70 -3.27
CA LEU A 514 -16.81 5.70 -4.01
C LEU A 514 -17.19 7.12 -3.57
N ALA A 515 -18.48 7.39 -3.32
CA ALA A 515 -18.94 8.68 -2.84
C ALA A 515 -18.36 9.01 -1.45
N TYR A 516 -18.37 8.06 -0.51
CA TYR A 516 -17.77 8.26 0.82
C TYR A 516 -16.28 8.57 0.75
N LEU A 517 -15.50 7.80 -0.01
CA LEU A 517 -14.06 8.03 -0.19
C LEU A 517 -13.75 9.41 -0.78
N ASN A 518 -14.53 9.85 -1.76
CA ASN A 518 -14.39 11.19 -2.32
C ASN A 518 -14.82 12.27 -1.31
N GLN A 519 -15.89 12.04 -0.54
CA GLN A 519 -16.39 12.97 0.46
C GLN A 519 -15.33 13.24 1.54
N VAL A 520 -14.57 12.23 1.99
CA VAL A 520 -13.48 12.40 2.97
C VAL A 520 -12.19 12.96 2.35
N GLY A 521 -12.20 13.34 1.06
CA GLY A 521 -11.06 13.96 0.40
C GLY A 521 -9.98 13.00 -0.08
N LEU A 522 -10.30 11.71 -0.28
CA LEU A 522 -9.37 10.72 -0.83
C LEU A 522 -9.48 10.56 -2.35
N GLY A 523 -10.18 11.46 -3.04
CA GLY A 523 -10.43 11.39 -4.49
C GLY A 523 -9.17 11.29 -5.37
N TYR A 524 -8.02 11.75 -4.87
CA TYR A 524 -6.73 11.69 -5.56
C TYR A 524 -6.06 10.31 -5.51
N LEU A 525 -6.47 9.42 -4.61
CA LEU A 525 -5.92 8.06 -4.51
C LEU A 525 -6.45 7.18 -5.64
N THR A 526 -5.78 6.05 -5.86
CA THR A 526 -6.20 5.00 -6.80
C THR A 526 -6.49 3.71 -6.02
N LEU A 527 -7.35 2.85 -6.54
CA LEU A 527 -7.67 1.56 -5.89
C LEU A 527 -6.47 0.60 -5.87
N ASP A 528 -5.51 0.74 -6.79
CA ASP A 528 -4.29 -0.07 -6.83
C ASP A 528 -3.18 0.44 -5.88
N ARG A 529 -3.32 1.66 -5.32
CA ARG A 529 -2.35 2.23 -4.38
C ARG A 529 -2.14 1.27 -3.21
N GLN A 530 -0.88 0.93 -2.94
CA GLN A 530 -0.53 -0.05 -1.92
C GLN A 530 -0.80 0.49 -0.51
N SER A 531 -1.40 -0.32 0.35
CA SER A 531 -1.80 0.10 1.70
C SER A 531 -0.62 0.52 2.57
N ARG A 532 0.56 -0.09 2.35
CA ARG A 532 1.82 0.26 3.05
C ARG A 532 2.37 1.65 2.70
N THR A 533 1.89 2.26 1.62
CA THR A 533 2.35 3.58 1.12
C THR A 533 1.41 4.72 1.50
N LEU A 534 0.33 4.40 2.22
CA LEU A 534 -0.60 5.37 2.75
C LEU A 534 -0.04 5.97 4.04
N SER A 535 -0.27 7.26 4.23
CA SER A 535 -0.10 7.96 5.50
C SER A 535 -1.12 7.49 6.54
N GLY A 536 -0.83 7.69 7.82
CA GLY A 536 -1.74 7.35 8.92
C GLY A 536 -3.13 7.98 8.73
N GLY A 537 -3.18 9.28 8.38
CA GLY A 537 -4.44 9.97 8.11
C GLY A 537 -5.20 9.43 6.90
N GLU A 538 -4.53 8.97 5.84
CA GLU A 538 -5.21 8.31 4.71
C GLU A 538 -5.84 6.97 5.12
N VAL A 539 -5.11 6.15 5.88
CA VAL A 539 -5.61 4.88 6.43
C VAL A 539 -6.84 5.11 7.30
N GLN A 540 -6.75 6.08 8.20
CA GLN A 540 -7.83 6.42 9.12
C GLN A 540 -9.10 6.86 8.38
N ARG A 541 -8.95 7.72 7.36
CA ARG A 541 -10.09 8.16 6.53
C ARG A 541 -10.70 7.02 5.73
N ILE A 542 -9.89 6.08 5.22
CA ILE A 542 -10.41 4.87 4.57
C ILE A 542 -11.25 4.06 5.57
N ASN A 543 -10.71 3.78 6.75
CA ASN A 543 -11.41 3.01 7.78
C ASN A 543 -12.71 3.69 8.23
N LEU A 544 -12.72 5.02 8.32
CA LEU A 544 -13.91 5.82 8.62
C LEU A 544 -15.00 5.64 7.55
N THR A 545 -14.63 5.59 6.27
CA THR A 545 -15.59 5.32 5.19
C THR A 545 -16.08 3.88 5.17
N THR A 546 -15.25 2.91 5.56
CA THR A 546 -15.66 1.52 5.71
C THR A 546 -16.69 1.38 6.84
N ALA A 547 -16.49 2.09 7.97
CA ALA A 547 -17.44 2.13 9.07
C ALA A 547 -18.80 2.73 8.68
N LEU A 548 -18.82 3.76 7.82
CA LEU A 548 -20.06 4.27 7.24
C LEU A 548 -20.75 3.26 6.32
N GLY A 549 -19.98 2.44 5.59
CA GLY A 549 -20.50 1.45 4.65
C GLY A 549 -21.16 0.25 5.31
N THR A 550 -20.75 -0.12 6.53
CA THR A 550 -21.29 -1.28 7.24
C THR A 550 -22.66 -1.04 7.91
N SER A 551 -23.18 0.19 7.88
CA SER A 551 -24.52 0.55 8.40
C SER A 551 -24.78 0.10 9.84
N LEU A 552 -23.75 0.15 10.70
CA LEU A 552 -23.84 -0.22 12.11
C LEU A 552 -24.61 0.83 12.92
N VAL A 553 -25.34 0.36 13.94
CA VAL A 553 -26.09 1.18 14.90
C VAL A 553 -25.75 0.75 16.33
N ASN A 554 -26.01 1.59 17.33
CA ASN A 554 -25.73 1.32 18.75
C ASN A 554 -24.28 0.85 19.01
N THR A 555 -23.33 1.38 18.24
CA THR A 555 -21.90 1.06 18.35
C THR A 555 -21.15 2.25 18.93
N LEU A 556 -20.12 1.99 19.74
CA LEU A 556 -19.19 2.99 20.24
C LEU A 556 -18.00 3.10 19.29
N PHE A 557 -17.89 4.21 18.57
CA PHE A 557 -16.73 4.50 17.73
C PHE A 557 -15.70 5.32 18.50
N VAL A 558 -14.47 4.83 18.53
CA VAL A 558 -13.35 5.47 19.20
C VAL A 558 -12.32 5.90 18.16
N LEU A 559 -12.01 7.20 18.07
CA LEU A 559 -11.15 7.76 17.01
C LEU A 559 -9.91 8.44 17.60
N ASP A 560 -8.74 8.21 17.00
CA ASP A 560 -7.46 8.80 17.42
C ASP A 560 -6.99 9.92 16.47
N GLU A 561 -7.21 11.18 16.83
CA GLU A 561 -6.75 12.36 16.07
C GLU A 561 -7.07 12.30 14.56
N PRO A 562 -8.36 12.17 14.16
CA PRO A 562 -8.79 12.12 12.76
C PRO A 562 -8.40 13.33 11.89
N SER A 563 -8.00 14.44 12.51
CA SER A 563 -7.47 15.62 11.84
C SER A 563 -6.04 15.43 11.30
N ILE A 564 -5.31 14.39 11.70
CA ILE A 564 -3.90 14.24 11.32
C ILE A 564 -3.70 14.16 9.80
N GLY A 565 -2.76 14.97 9.33
CA GLY A 565 -2.41 15.06 7.91
C GLY A 565 -3.49 15.69 7.03
N LEU A 566 -4.54 16.29 7.62
CA LEU A 566 -5.54 17.05 6.90
C LEU A 566 -5.21 18.53 6.86
N HIS A 567 -5.54 19.13 5.73
CA HIS A 567 -5.49 20.57 5.60
C HIS A 567 -6.71 21.18 6.30
N PRO A 568 -6.60 22.34 6.98
CA PRO A 568 -7.72 22.98 7.67
C PRO A 568 -8.97 23.17 6.79
N ARG A 569 -8.79 23.44 5.49
CA ARG A 569 -9.86 23.53 4.49
C ARG A 569 -10.73 22.27 4.40
N ASP A 570 -10.15 21.10 4.60
CA ASP A 570 -10.82 19.82 4.39
C ASP A 570 -11.43 19.27 5.69
N MET A 571 -11.27 19.97 6.83
CA MET A 571 -11.73 19.52 8.15
C MET A 571 -13.24 19.33 8.22
N GLY A 572 -14.00 20.24 7.62
CA GLY A 572 -15.47 20.18 7.58
C GLY A 572 -16.01 18.89 6.95
N ARG A 573 -15.24 18.25 6.06
CA ARG A 573 -15.61 16.96 5.44
C ARG A 573 -15.61 15.83 6.45
N VAL A 574 -14.57 15.74 7.27
CA VAL A 574 -14.41 14.70 8.30
C VAL A 574 -15.40 14.91 9.44
N ILE A 575 -15.57 16.17 9.88
CA ILE A 575 -16.62 16.54 10.85
C ILE A 575 -18.01 16.10 10.35
N GLY A 576 -18.32 16.36 9.07
CA GLY A 576 -19.58 15.94 8.46
C GLY A 576 -19.78 14.42 8.46
N VAL A 577 -18.72 13.64 8.27
CA VAL A 577 -18.78 12.17 8.35
C VAL A 577 -18.98 11.68 9.78
N MET A 578 -18.27 12.24 10.76
CA MET A 578 -18.46 11.89 12.16
C MET A 578 -19.89 12.18 12.63
N ARG A 579 -20.46 13.32 12.21
CA ARG A 579 -21.87 13.63 12.46
C ARG A 579 -22.81 12.62 11.83
N LYS A 580 -22.59 12.22 10.56
CA LYS A 580 -23.40 11.16 9.92
C LYS A 580 -23.33 9.83 10.68
N LEU A 581 -22.15 9.43 11.18
CA LEU A 581 -22.01 8.22 12.00
C LEU A 581 -22.81 8.32 13.30
N ARG A 582 -22.72 9.47 14.00
CA ARG A 582 -23.50 9.75 15.20
C ARG A 582 -25.00 9.71 14.91
N ASP A 583 -25.44 10.43 13.89
CA ASP A 583 -26.85 10.59 13.51
C ASP A 583 -27.47 9.27 13.03
N ALA A 584 -26.65 8.29 12.62
CA ALA A 584 -27.08 6.91 12.35
C ALA A 584 -27.40 6.10 13.62
N GLY A 585 -27.30 6.69 14.82
CA GLY A 585 -27.57 6.04 16.09
C GLY A 585 -26.33 5.48 16.79
N ASN A 586 -25.14 6.00 16.49
CA ASN A 586 -23.89 5.58 17.14
C ASN A 586 -23.37 6.64 18.12
N SER A 587 -22.45 6.24 18.99
CA SER A 587 -21.77 7.14 19.94
C SER A 587 -20.31 7.30 19.53
N LEU A 588 -19.79 8.53 19.53
CA LEU A 588 -18.41 8.80 19.10
C LEU A 588 -17.60 9.39 20.25
N VAL A 589 -16.43 8.81 20.53
CA VAL A 589 -15.43 9.36 21.45
C VAL A 589 -14.14 9.58 20.66
N VAL A 590 -13.77 10.84 20.49
CA VAL A 590 -12.69 11.26 19.59
C VAL A 590 -11.59 11.94 20.39
N VAL A 591 -10.36 11.42 20.35
CA VAL A 591 -9.20 12.14 20.89
C VAL A 591 -8.79 13.21 19.87
N GLU A 592 -8.78 14.49 20.26
CA GLU A 592 -8.45 15.59 19.35
C GLU A 592 -7.83 16.81 20.01
N HIS A 593 -7.13 17.56 19.18
CA HIS A 593 -6.48 18.83 19.50
C HIS A 593 -6.80 19.93 18.49
N ASP A 594 -7.44 19.62 17.36
CA ASP A 594 -7.84 20.63 16.37
C ASP A 594 -9.06 21.45 16.84
N PRO A 595 -8.96 22.80 16.87
CA PRO A 595 -10.06 23.66 17.32
C PRO A 595 -11.36 23.48 16.54
N GLN A 596 -11.33 23.22 15.24
CA GLN A 596 -12.56 23.08 14.45
C GLN A 596 -13.33 21.81 14.83
N VAL A 597 -12.62 20.72 15.13
CA VAL A 597 -13.25 19.47 15.59
C VAL A 597 -13.82 19.65 17.00
N MET A 598 -13.05 20.26 17.90
CA MET A 598 -13.47 20.53 19.27
C MET A 598 -14.73 21.40 19.32
N LEU A 599 -14.77 22.48 18.53
CA LEU A 599 -15.93 23.37 18.45
C LEU A 599 -17.16 22.72 17.77
N ALA A 600 -16.95 21.68 16.97
CA ALA A 600 -18.03 20.96 16.30
C ALA A 600 -18.64 19.82 17.13
N ALA A 601 -18.00 19.48 18.26
CA ALA A 601 -18.42 18.43 19.18
C ALA A 601 -19.66 18.83 19.98
N ASP A 602 -20.44 17.82 20.40
CA ASP A 602 -21.56 18.04 21.31
C ASP A 602 -21.03 18.33 22.73
N ARG A 603 -19.95 17.66 23.13
CA ARG A 603 -19.23 17.88 24.39
C ARG A 603 -17.72 17.74 24.23
N ILE A 604 -16.99 18.45 25.09
CA ILE A 604 -15.54 18.33 25.27
C ILE A 604 -15.26 17.78 26.67
N LEU A 605 -14.44 16.73 26.74
CA LEU A 605 -13.83 16.21 27.96
C LEU A 605 -12.36 16.64 28.01
N ASP A 606 -12.03 17.60 28.87
CA ASP A 606 -10.67 18.08 29.08
C ASP A 606 -10.00 17.29 30.21
N ILE A 607 -8.87 16.64 29.92
CA ILE A 607 -8.15 15.75 30.84
C ILE A 607 -6.79 16.33 31.19
N GLY A 608 -6.55 16.44 32.50
CA GLY A 608 -5.27 16.65 33.17
C GLY A 608 -4.69 18.06 32.98
N PRO A 609 -4.40 18.81 34.07
CA PRO A 609 -3.72 20.10 33.93
C PRO A 609 -2.25 19.97 33.49
N GLY A 610 -1.69 18.75 33.50
CA GLY A 610 -0.30 18.46 33.13
C GLY A 610 -0.08 17.02 32.62
N PRO A 611 1.14 16.70 32.15
CA PRO A 611 1.51 15.37 31.68
C PRO A 611 1.82 14.38 32.81
N GLY A 612 1.78 13.07 32.52
CA GLY A 612 2.29 12.02 33.41
C GLY A 612 1.53 11.94 34.73
N SER A 613 2.25 11.87 35.86
CA SER A 613 1.69 11.82 37.22
C SER A 613 0.85 13.05 37.58
N ARG A 614 1.04 14.18 36.90
CA ARG A 614 0.25 15.42 37.07
C ARG A 614 -1.04 15.43 36.23
N GLY A 615 -1.24 14.43 35.38
CA GLY A 615 -2.44 14.23 34.58
C GLY A 615 -3.51 13.40 35.28
N GLY A 616 -4.35 12.73 34.49
CA GLY A 616 -5.27 11.70 34.96
C GLY A 616 -6.51 12.18 35.72
N ARG A 617 -6.78 13.48 35.72
CA ARG A 617 -7.95 14.13 36.33
C ARG A 617 -8.83 14.78 35.27
N ILE A 618 -10.13 14.84 35.51
CA ILE A 618 -11.05 15.60 34.65
C ILE A 618 -10.95 17.07 35.05
N VAL A 619 -10.63 17.95 34.09
CA VAL A 619 -10.62 19.40 34.26
C VAL A 619 -12.01 19.98 33.96
N GLY A 620 -12.67 19.47 32.93
CA GLY A 620 -14.04 19.84 32.59
C GLY A 620 -14.69 18.83 31.64
N PHE A 621 -16.01 18.70 31.73
CA PHE A 621 -16.80 17.89 30.81
C PHE A 621 -18.13 18.58 30.48
N ASP A 622 -18.15 19.38 29.42
CA ASP A 622 -19.32 20.18 29.04
C ASP A 622 -19.24 20.57 27.55
N THR A 623 -20.22 21.33 27.08
CA THR A 623 -20.26 21.96 25.76
C THR A 623 -19.01 22.83 25.50
N PRO A 624 -18.57 22.97 24.23
CA PRO A 624 -17.40 23.78 23.89
C PRO A 624 -17.45 25.21 24.46
N ALA A 625 -18.62 25.85 24.41
CA ALA A 625 -18.82 27.21 24.91
C ALA A 625 -18.54 27.35 26.41
N ARG A 626 -18.89 26.34 27.22
CA ARG A 626 -18.62 26.34 28.67
C ARG A 626 -17.18 25.99 28.99
N ILE A 627 -16.55 25.09 28.23
CA ILE A 627 -15.12 24.81 28.38
C ILE A 627 -14.27 26.06 28.09
N MET A 628 -14.62 26.86 27.08
CA MET A 628 -13.96 28.13 26.77
C MET A 628 -14.07 29.18 27.89
N GLN A 629 -15.06 29.07 28.78
CA GLN A 629 -15.26 29.95 29.93
C GLN A 629 -14.58 29.43 31.19
N SER A 630 -14.06 28.20 31.18
CA SER A 630 -13.42 27.59 32.34
C SER A 630 -11.98 28.11 32.51
N PRO A 631 -11.65 28.79 33.63
CA PRO A 631 -10.30 29.30 33.87
C PRO A 631 -9.29 28.16 34.14
N ASP A 632 -9.76 27.01 34.63
CA ASP A 632 -8.93 25.86 34.95
C ASP A 632 -8.53 25.05 33.70
N SER A 633 -9.24 25.26 32.58
CA SER A 633 -8.97 24.59 31.30
C SER A 633 -7.95 25.36 30.48
N VAL A 634 -6.70 24.86 30.44
CA VAL A 634 -5.67 25.36 29.52
C VAL A 634 -6.19 25.32 28.08
N THR A 635 -6.86 24.24 27.72
CA THR A 635 -7.54 24.06 26.44
C THR A 635 -8.55 25.17 26.17
N GLY A 636 -9.43 25.46 27.13
CA GLY A 636 -10.44 26.53 27.03
C GLY A 636 -9.80 27.90 26.79
N ARG A 637 -8.68 28.19 27.45
CA ARG A 637 -7.91 29.44 27.29
C ARG A 637 -7.24 29.58 25.92
N TYR A 638 -6.83 28.48 25.29
CA TYR A 638 -6.39 28.50 23.88
C TYR A 638 -7.56 28.68 22.91
N LEU A 639 -8.68 27.98 23.15
CA LEU A 639 -9.88 28.10 22.31
C LEU A 639 -10.50 29.50 22.36
N SER A 640 -10.47 30.17 23.51
CA SER A 640 -10.94 31.56 23.66
C SER A 640 -9.98 32.59 23.07
N GLY A 641 -8.74 32.19 22.76
CA GLY A 641 -7.69 33.06 22.23
C GLY A 641 -6.93 33.86 23.29
N GLU A 642 -7.16 33.58 24.59
CA GLU A 642 -6.40 34.14 25.71
C GLU A 642 -4.92 33.72 25.64
N LEU A 643 -4.67 32.43 25.37
CA LEU A 643 -3.34 31.88 25.13
C LEU A 643 -3.07 31.70 23.63
N ARG A 644 -1.80 31.87 23.21
CA ARG A 644 -1.36 31.71 21.81
C ARG A 644 0.00 31.03 21.75
N ALA A 645 0.21 30.23 20.70
CA ALA A 645 1.41 29.42 20.53
C ALA A 645 2.68 30.22 20.17
N ALA A 646 2.55 31.38 19.53
CA ALA A 646 3.68 32.22 19.16
C ALA A 646 3.41 33.72 19.41
N PRO A 647 4.41 34.48 19.89
CA PRO A 647 4.36 35.94 19.89
C PRO A 647 4.43 36.49 18.46
N HIS A 648 3.85 37.67 18.21
CA HIS A 648 3.69 38.25 16.86
C HIS A 648 5.01 38.51 16.10
N ASP A 649 6.15 38.61 16.79
CA ASP A 649 7.43 39.10 16.23
C ASP A 649 8.49 38.01 15.93
N ALA A 650 8.13 36.72 15.91
CA ALA A 650 9.10 35.63 15.73
C ALA A 650 9.59 35.40 14.27
N ASN A 651 9.13 36.21 13.32
CA ASN A 651 9.44 36.01 11.90
C ASN A 651 10.70 36.76 11.47
N HIS A 652 11.78 36.02 11.24
CA HIS A 652 12.97 36.54 10.56
C HIS A 652 12.88 36.20 9.07
N PRO A 653 12.59 37.14 8.14
CA PRO A 653 12.58 36.86 6.70
C PRO A 653 14.00 36.63 6.16
N PRO A 654 14.19 35.85 5.07
CA PRO A 654 15.51 35.59 4.50
C PRO A 654 16.10 36.88 3.94
N GLY A 655 17.33 37.20 4.34
CA GLY A 655 18.12 38.25 3.68
C GLY A 655 18.72 37.73 2.37
N GLU A 656 19.11 38.64 1.48
CA GLU A 656 19.63 38.31 0.13
C GLU A 656 20.87 37.40 0.13
N GLN A 657 21.67 37.43 1.21
CA GLN A 657 22.88 36.61 1.36
C GLN A 657 22.65 35.29 2.13
N SER A 658 21.41 34.97 2.50
CA SER A 658 21.14 33.74 3.25
C SER A 658 21.49 32.53 2.38
N PRO A 659 22.28 31.55 2.87
CA PRO A 659 22.58 30.36 2.08
C PRO A 659 21.29 29.59 1.78
N GLN A 660 21.16 29.09 0.55
CA GLN A 660 19.95 28.40 0.07
C GLN A 660 20.29 27.05 -0.57
N LEU A 661 19.36 26.13 -0.47
CA LEU A 661 19.37 24.85 -1.18
C LEU A 661 18.33 24.92 -2.31
N CYS A 662 18.76 24.80 -3.56
CA CYS A 662 17.89 24.97 -4.72
C CYS A 662 17.65 23.62 -5.39
N LEU A 663 16.40 23.17 -5.41
CA LEU A 663 15.94 22.00 -6.16
C LEU A 663 15.31 22.47 -7.47
N ARG A 664 15.79 21.94 -8.60
CA ARG A 664 15.32 22.33 -9.94
C ARG A 664 14.66 21.17 -10.68
N GLY A 665 13.59 21.46 -11.40
CA GLY A 665 12.92 20.56 -12.34
C GLY A 665 12.31 19.32 -11.69
N ALA A 666 11.80 19.41 -10.46
CA ALA A 666 11.18 18.27 -9.78
C ALA A 666 9.90 17.83 -10.51
N THR A 667 9.88 16.56 -10.97
CA THR A 667 8.83 15.98 -11.83
C THR A 667 8.35 14.61 -11.37
N GLU A 668 8.75 14.18 -10.17
CA GLU A 668 8.31 12.90 -9.61
C GLU A 668 6.80 12.90 -9.30
N HIS A 669 6.12 11.80 -9.60
CA HIS A 669 4.67 11.63 -9.41
C HIS A 669 3.81 12.75 -10.00
N ASN A 670 3.19 13.58 -9.16
CA ASN A 670 2.30 14.67 -9.58
C ASN A 670 2.98 16.05 -9.59
N LEU A 671 4.30 16.12 -9.36
CA LEU A 671 5.05 17.37 -9.42
C LEU A 671 5.19 17.84 -10.88
N GLN A 672 4.94 19.13 -11.12
CA GLN A 672 4.90 19.71 -12.47
C GLN A 672 6.12 20.61 -12.72
N HIS A 673 7.30 20.01 -12.85
CA HIS A 673 8.56 20.71 -13.14
C HIS A 673 8.83 21.87 -12.16
N ILE A 674 8.85 21.55 -10.86
CA ILE A 674 8.95 22.55 -9.80
C ILE A 674 10.41 22.94 -9.57
N ASP A 675 10.67 24.24 -9.59
CA ASP A 675 11.91 24.87 -9.10
C ASP A 675 11.62 25.53 -7.74
N VAL A 676 12.39 25.18 -6.71
CA VAL A 676 12.20 25.70 -5.35
C VAL A 676 13.53 25.92 -4.63
N ALA A 677 13.65 27.04 -3.93
CA ALA A 677 14.79 27.36 -3.09
C ALA A 677 14.40 27.32 -1.60
N PHE A 678 15.12 26.53 -0.82
CA PHE A 678 14.94 26.38 0.62
C PHE A 678 16.01 27.20 1.36
N PRO A 679 15.64 28.25 2.12
CA PRO A 679 16.61 29.01 2.90
C PRO A 679 17.14 28.15 4.07
N LEU A 680 18.45 28.10 4.23
CA LEU A 680 19.10 27.33 5.29
C LEU A 680 19.13 28.11 6.62
N GLN A 681 19.45 27.41 7.71
CA GLN A 681 19.56 27.94 9.08
C GLN A 681 18.24 28.53 9.64
N ARG A 682 17.10 28.06 9.14
CA ARG A 682 15.76 28.58 9.46
C ARG A 682 14.75 27.43 9.54
N LEU A 683 13.64 27.69 10.23
CA LEU A 683 12.48 26.81 10.21
C LEU A 683 11.69 27.04 8.91
N THR A 684 11.82 26.14 7.94
CA THR A 684 11.08 26.19 6.67
C THR A 684 9.92 25.22 6.71
N CYS A 685 8.69 25.74 6.63
CA CYS A 685 7.48 24.94 6.65
C CYS A 685 6.94 24.73 5.22
N VAL A 686 6.89 23.47 4.76
CA VAL A 686 6.26 23.11 3.47
C VAL A 686 4.78 22.82 3.71
N THR A 687 3.90 23.67 3.19
CA THR A 687 2.46 23.60 3.39
C THR A 687 1.71 23.22 2.11
N GLY A 688 0.41 22.92 2.23
CA GLY A 688 -0.45 22.55 1.11
C GLY A 688 -1.41 21.40 1.44
N VAL A 689 -2.38 21.18 0.57
CA VAL A 689 -3.46 20.19 0.75
C VAL A 689 -2.96 18.75 0.68
N SER A 690 -3.70 17.77 1.21
CA SER A 690 -3.32 16.37 1.07
C SER A 690 -3.29 15.97 -0.42
N GLY A 691 -2.31 15.16 -0.81
CA GLY A 691 -2.08 14.79 -2.21
C GLY A 691 -1.36 15.86 -3.07
N SER A 692 -1.04 17.05 -2.56
CA SER A 692 -0.36 18.10 -3.35
C SER A 692 1.11 17.82 -3.71
N GLY A 693 1.66 16.67 -3.29
CA GLY A 693 3.05 16.29 -3.58
C GLY A 693 4.09 16.71 -2.52
N LYS A 694 3.69 17.19 -1.32
CA LYS A 694 4.62 17.60 -0.25
C LYS A 694 5.63 16.50 0.12
N SER A 695 5.14 15.29 0.40
CA SER A 695 5.98 14.14 0.75
C SER A 695 6.89 13.76 -0.42
N THR A 696 6.38 13.79 -1.65
CA THR A 696 7.20 13.54 -2.85
C THR A 696 8.32 14.55 -3.00
N LEU A 697 8.02 15.84 -2.83
CA LEU A 697 9.01 16.90 -2.91
C LEU A 697 10.09 16.77 -1.83
N VAL A 698 9.70 16.57 -0.57
CA VAL A 698 10.62 16.61 0.57
C VAL A 698 11.34 15.27 0.79
N GLN A 699 10.61 14.15 0.76
CA GLN A 699 11.15 12.83 1.10
C GLN A 699 11.71 12.11 -0.13
N ASP A 700 10.92 11.98 -1.19
CA ASP A 700 11.28 11.14 -2.34
C ASP A 700 12.28 11.83 -3.27
N VAL A 701 12.21 13.16 -3.37
CA VAL A 701 13.12 13.97 -4.20
C VAL A 701 14.21 14.61 -3.35
N LEU A 702 13.90 15.60 -2.51
CA LEU A 702 14.91 16.43 -1.83
C LEU A 702 15.81 15.63 -0.90
N TYR A 703 15.24 14.87 0.04
CA TYR A 703 16.01 14.08 1.01
C TYR A 703 16.83 12.98 0.33
N ALA A 704 16.25 12.24 -0.62
CA ALA A 704 16.99 11.23 -1.38
C ALA A 704 18.13 11.85 -2.20
N ALA A 705 17.89 12.99 -2.86
CA ALA A 705 18.91 13.70 -3.62
C ALA A 705 20.05 14.21 -2.71
N LEU A 706 19.72 14.77 -1.54
CA LEU A 706 20.71 15.19 -0.54
C LEU A 706 21.55 14.02 -0.04
N ARG A 707 20.94 12.89 0.31
CA ARG A 707 21.68 11.70 0.73
C ARG A 707 22.61 11.20 -0.35
N LYS A 708 22.15 11.16 -1.60
CA LYS A 708 22.96 10.76 -2.75
C LYS A 708 24.15 11.72 -2.96
N ALA A 709 23.90 13.03 -2.89
CA ALA A 709 24.94 14.04 -3.03
C ALA A 709 25.98 13.99 -1.88
N LEU A 710 25.58 13.58 -0.68
CA LEU A 710 26.45 13.36 0.48
C LEU A 710 27.08 11.94 0.51
N GLY A 711 26.95 11.15 -0.55
CA GLY A 711 27.50 9.79 -0.64
C GLY A 711 26.86 8.77 0.31
N LYS A 712 25.68 9.09 0.87
CA LYS A 712 24.94 8.22 1.79
C LYS A 712 24.05 7.24 1.03
N PRO A 713 23.91 5.98 1.50
CA PRO A 713 23.11 4.98 0.80
C PRO A 713 21.62 5.30 0.82
N THR A 714 21.01 5.44 -0.34
CA THR A 714 19.60 5.77 -0.48
C THR A 714 19.02 5.11 -1.73
N GLU A 715 17.70 4.91 -1.77
CA GLU A 715 17.00 4.57 -3.01
C GLU A 715 17.21 5.67 -4.05
N ALA A 716 17.01 5.35 -5.33
CA ALA A 716 17.14 6.32 -6.41
C ALA A 716 16.27 7.56 -6.12
N PRO A 717 16.83 8.78 -6.13
CA PRO A 717 16.05 9.99 -5.94
C PRO A 717 14.96 10.12 -7.01
N GLY A 718 13.81 10.65 -6.63
CA GLY A 718 12.74 10.97 -7.57
C GLY A 718 13.22 11.94 -8.67
N ARG A 719 12.53 11.93 -9.82
CA ARG A 719 12.92 12.68 -11.01
C ARG A 719 13.06 14.18 -10.73
N HIS A 720 14.25 14.72 -10.96
CA HIS A 720 14.59 16.14 -10.86
C HIS A 720 15.73 16.49 -11.82
N ALA A 721 15.92 17.78 -12.10
CA ALA A 721 16.95 18.26 -13.03
C ALA A 721 18.30 18.52 -12.33
N ALA A 722 18.29 19.21 -11.18
CA ALA A 722 19.51 19.54 -10.44
C ALA A 722 19.22 19.84 -8.95
N LEU A 723 20.26 19.74 -8.13
CA LEU A 723 20.25 20.14 -6.72
C LEU A 723 21.52 20.97 -6.42
N ASP A 724 21.33 22.26 -6.14
CA ASP A 724 22.41 23.21 -5.85
C ASP A 724 22.43 23.59 -4.36
N GLY A 725 23.59 23.96 -3.82
CA GLY A 725 23.71 24.43 -2.43
C GLY A 725 24.05 23.35 -1.40
N VAL A 726 24.32 22.11 -1.84
CA VAL A 726 24.67 20.97 -0.97
C VAL A 726 25.95 21.21 -0.17
N GLN A 727 26.89 22.01 -0.70
CA GLN A 727 28.15 22.36 -0.03
C GLN A 727 27.99 23.07 1.32
N HIS A 728 26.81 23.61 1.61
CA HIS A 728 26.50 24.27 2.89
C HIS A 728 26.06 23.28 3.98
N LEU A 729 25.95 21.98 3.66
CA LEU A 729 25.42 20.95 4.56
C LEU A 729 26.49 19.88 4.84
N SER A 730 26.71 19.57 6.11
CA SER A 730 27.54 18.42 6.50
C SER A 730 26.74 17.11 6.56
N ASP A 731 25.45 17.20 6.87
CA ASP A 731 24.57 16.05 6.99
C ASP A 731 23.10 16.42 6.73
N VAL A 732 22.27 15.42 6.45
CA VAL A 732 20.82 15.48 6.35
C VAL A 732 20.19 14.36 7.19
N VAL A 733 19.19 14.72 7.99
CA VAL A 733 18.47 13.80 8.88
C VAL A 733 16.97 13.91 8.59
N MET A 734 16.30 12.76 8.45
CA MET A 734 14.84 12.68 8.34
C MET A 734 14.26 12.11 9.63
N VAL A 735 13.37 12.87 10.26
CA VAL A 735 12.64 12.45 11.46
C VAL A 735 11.18 12.15 11.10
N ASP A 736 10.91 10.91 10.73
CA ASP A 736 9.59 10.44 10.30
C ASP A 736 8.81 9.73 11.42
N GLN A 737 7.51 9.48 11.18
CA GLN A 737 6.61 8.77 12.10
C GLN A 737 6.69 7.24 11.98
N SER A 738 7.64 6.68 11.22
CA SER A 738 7.79 5.23 11.15
C SER A 738 8.11 4.64 12.53
N SER A 739 7.59 3.45 12.83
CA SER A 739 7.87 2.76 14.10
C SER A 739 9.39 2.58 14.28
N ILE A 740 9.95 3.05 15.40
CA ILE A 740 11.39 2.93 15.71
C ILE A 740 11.84 1.46 15.72
N GLY A 741 10.99 0.55 16.18
CA GLY A 741 11.26 -0.88 16.19
C GLY A 741 10.01 -1.68 16.58
N ARG A 742 9.97 -2.94 16.15
CA ARG A 742 8.90 -3.90 16.53
C ARG A 742 9.26 -4.72 17.77
N THR A 743 10.45 -4.52 18.33
CA THR A 743 10.95 -5.34 19.43
C THR A 743 10.72 -4.60 20.76
N THR A 744 10.36 -5.36 21.79
CA THR A 744 10.23 -4.86 23.18
C THR A 744 11.59 -4.58 23.85
N ARG A 745 12.68 -4.84 23.11
CA ARG A 745 14.07 -4.62 23.53
C ARG A 745 14.50 -3.17 23.45
N SER A 746 13.93 -2.40 22.54
CA SER A 746 14.19 -0.96 22.49
C SER A 746 13.28 -0.26 23.49
N ASN A 747 13.85 0.70 24.22
CA ASN A 747 13.16 1.56 25.18
C ASN A 747 13.82 2.95 25.21
N PRO A 748 13.18 3.99 25.78
CA PRO A 748 13.74 5.35 25.82
C PRO A 748 15.19 5.40 26.33
N ALA A 749 15.50 4.74 27.44
CA ALA A 749 16.84 4.78 28.04
C ALA A 749 17.92 4.15 27.16
N SER A 750 17.64 3.03 26.50
CA SER A 750 18.59 2.40 25.57
C SER A 750 18.73 3.17 24.26
N TYR A 751 17.68 3.87 23.84
CA TYR A 751 17.66 4.61 22.58
C TYR A 751 18.54 5.88 22.63
N VAL A 752 18.52 6.61 23.74
CA VAL A 752 19.37 7.80 23.95
C VAL A 752 20.75 7.46 24.55
N GLY A 753 21.04 6.18 24.78
CA GLY A 753 22.32 5.72 25.34
C GLY A 753 22.46 5.85 26.86
N ALA A 754 21.45 6.36 27.57
CA ALA A 754 21.48 6.50 29.04
C ALA A 754 21.59 5.15 29.77
N PHE A 755 21.10 4.07 29.17
CA PHE A 755 21.08 2.76 29.79
C PHE A 755 22.48 2.20 30.08
N ASP A 756 23.50 2.56 29.29
CA ASP A 756 24.87 2.09 29.51
C ASP A 756 25.49 2.68 30.78
N ALA A 757 25.25 3.97 31.02
CA ALA A 757 25.66 4.65 32.25
C ALA A 757 24.93 4.07 33.48
N ILE A 758 23.63 3.81 33.37
CA ILE A 758 22.84 3.15 34.42
C ILE A 758 23.42 1.76 34.75
N ARG A 759 23.70 0.93 33.74
CA ARG A 759 24.27 -0.41 33.95
C ARG A 759 25.65 -0.36 34.61
N SER A 760 26.48 0.62 34.26
CA SER A 760 27.79 0.80 34.87
C SER A 760 27.66 1.09 36.38
N ARG A 761 26.76 1.99 36.77
CA ARG A 761 26.46 2.29 38.18
C ARG A 761 26.05 1.04 38.98
N PHE A 762 25.13 0.23 38.45
CA PHE A 762 24.71 -1.00 39.13
C PHE A 762 25.84 -2.03 39.25
N SER A 763 26.72 -2.13 38.27
CA SER A 763 27.90 -3.00 38.37
C SER A 763 28.94 -2.52 39.39
N SER A 764 28.95 -1.22 39.71
CA SER A 764 29.81 -0.64 40.74
C SER A 764 29.24 -0.75 42.16
N ALA A 765 28.01 -1.24 42.34
CA ALA A 765 27.42 -1.43 43.66
C ALA A 765 28.24 -2.46 44.48
N PRO A 766 28.43 -2.27 45.81
CA PRO A 766 29.26 -3.16 46.63
C PRO A 766 28.86 -4.65 46.53
N LEU A 767 27.56 -4.93 46.54
CA LEU A 767 27.02 -6.28 46.42
C LEU A 767 27.17 -6.86 45.01
N ALA A 768 27.17 -6.02 43.97
CA ALA A 768 27.43 -6.47 42.60
C ALA A 768 28.90 -6.86 42.42
N GLN A 769 29.81 -6.06 42.97
CA GLN A 769 31.25 -6.34 42.93
C GLN A 769 31.60 -7.62 43.69
N SER A 770 31.02 -7.85 44.87
CA SER A 770 31.27 -9.08 45.63
C SER A 770 30.77 -10.34 44.93
N ARG A 771 29.72 -10.23 44.10
CA ARG A 771 29.18 -11.30 43.26
C ARG A 771 29.84 -11.43 41.89
N GLY A 772 30.83 -10.58 41.57
CA GLY A 772 31.49 -10.57 40.27
C GLY A 772 30.58 -10.17 39.10
N TYR A 773 29.51 -9.42 39.36
CA TYR A 773 28.60 -8.96 38.32
C TYR A 773 29.19 -7.79 37.54
N THR A 774 29.02 -7.82 36.23
CA THR A 774 29.51 -6.78 35.32
C THR A 774 28.34 -5.98 34.75
N ALA A 775 28.61 -4.85 34.09
CA ALA A 775 27.58 -4.10 33.35
C ALA A 775 26.84 -4.98 32.30
N GLY A 776 27.49 -6.06 31.82
CA GLY A 776 26.87 -7.08 30.99
C GLY A 776 25.74 -7.82 31.70
N THR A 777 25.90 -8.18 32.98
CA THR A 777 24.88 -8.89 33.79
C THR A 777 23.57 -8.11 33.84
N PHE A 778 23.65 -6.79 33.94
CA PHE A 778 22.51 -5.85 33.98
C PHE A 778 21.91 -5.52 32.61
N SER A 779 22.41 -6.12 31.53
CA SER A 779 21.83 -5.98 30.18
C SER A 779 20.67 -6.96 29.97
N PHE A 780 19.48 -6.46 29.70
CA PHE A 780 18.36 -7.32 29.27
C PHE A 780 18.52 -7.82 27.81
N ASN A 781 19.41 -7.22 26.99
CA ASN A 781 19.61 -7.59 25.59
C ASN A 781 20.47 -8.84 25.42
N SER A 782 21.60 -8.88 26.12
CA SER A 782 22.66 -9.88 25.94
C SER A 782 23.26 -10.37 27.25
N GLY A 783 22.75 -9.91 28.40
CA GLY A 783 23.28 -10.22 29.71
C GLY A 783 22.90 -11.60 30.23
N THR A 784 23.75 -12.15 31.08
CA THR A 784 23.52 -13.40 31.83
C THR A 784 22.43 -13.24 32.91
N GLY A 785 22.17 -12.02 33.36
CA GLY A 785 21.20 -11.70 34.40
C GLY A 785 19.74 -11.57 33.94
N ARG A 786 19.47 -11.74 32.64
CA ARG A 786 18.10 -11.64 32.10
C ARG A 786 17.24 -12.85 32.47
N CYS A 787 15.94 -12.63 32.58
CA CYS A 787 14.96 -13.71 32.74
C CYS A 787 15.10 -14.71 31.57
N PRO A 788 15.25 -16.03 31.83
CA PRO A 788 15.46 -17.03 30.79
C PRO A 788 14.23 -17.20 29.88
N THR A 789 13.03 -17.10 30.45
CA THR A 789 11.75 -17.39 29.79
C THR A 789 11.44 -16.37 28.70
N CYS A 790 11.38 -15.08 29.06
CA CYS A 790 11.21 -14.02 28.07
C CYS A 790 12.53 -13.59 27.40
N SER A 791 13.67 -14.18 27.78
CA SER A 791 15.00 -13.78 27.29
C SER A 791 15.28 -12.28 27.41
N GLY A 792 14.80 -11.65 28.49
CA GLY A 792 14.96 -10.22 28.79
C GLY A 792 13.94 -9.28 28.13
N ASN A 793 12.96 -9.80 27.37
CA ASN A 793 11.92 -8.98 26.76
C ASN A 793 10.92 -8.42 27.79
N GLY A 794 10.71 -9.12 28.91
CA GLY A 794 9.67 -8.84 29.92
C GLY A 794 8.26 -9.27 29.50
N PHE A 795 8.03 -9.43 28.20
CA PHE A 795 6.74 -9.78 27.62
C PHE A 795 6.87 -10.96 26.65
N GLU A 796 5.78 -11.72 26.54
CA GLU A 796 5.57 -12.74 25.53
C GLU A 796 4.63 -12.20 24.45
N HIS A 797 5.01 -12.39 23.20
CA HIS A 797 4.19 -11.99 22.06
C HIS A 797 3.23 -13.13 21.72
N VAL A 798 1.94 -12.90 21.88
CA VAL A 798 0.90 -13.87 21.53
C VAL A 798 0.25 -13.42 20.23
N GLU A 799 0.42 -14.23 19.19
CA GLU A 799 -0.22 -14.01 17.90
C GLU A 799 -1.71 -14.37 18.03
N MET A 800 -2.58 -13.40 17.75
CA MET A 800 -4.02 -13.58 17.84
C MET A 800 -4.58 -13.76 16.41
N GLN A 801 -5.45 -14.75 16.20
CA GLN A 801 -5.92 -15.07 14.84
C GLN A 801 -6.89 -14.03 14.26
N PHE A 802 -7.72 -13.41 15.10
CA PHE A 802 -8.81 -12.50 14.70
C PHE A 802 -8.70 -11.11 15.32
N LEU A 803 -7.78 -10.92 16.26
CA LEU A 803 -7.53 -9.65 16.94
C LEU A 803 -6.09 -9.22 16.69
N SER A 804 -5.78 -7.97 16.98
CA SER A 804 -4.38 -7.51 17.00
C SER A 804 -3.57 -8.34 17.99
N ASP A 805 -2.32 -8.66 17.62
CA ASP A 805 -1.38 -9.38 18.49
C ASP A 805 -1.22 -8.63 19.82
N VAL A 806 -1.09 -9.40 20.91
CA VAL A 806 -1.02 -8.83 22.26
C VAL A 806 0.28 -9.26 22.95
N TYR A 807 0.87 -8.33 23.68
CA TYR A 807 2.04 -8.57 24.52
C TYR A 807 1.57 -8.86 25.94
N LEU A 808 1.71 -10.10 26.38
CA LEU A 808 1.41 -10.51 27.75
C LEU A 808 2.66 -10.40 28.62
N ARG A 809 2.50 -10.04 29.90
CA ARG A 809 3.63 -10.05 30.84
C ARG A 809 4.18 -11.47 30.98
N CYS A 810 5.49 -11.60 31.04
CA CYS A 810 6.14 -12.88 31.25
C CYS A 810 5.74 -13.45 32.62
N PRO A 811 5.25 -14.70 32.70
CA PRO A 811 4.76 -15.28 33.95
C PRO A 811 5.85 -15.42 35.03
N ASP A 812 7.13 -15.54 34.62
CA ASP A 812 8.23 -15.81 35.56
C ASP A 812 8.89 -14.55 36.12
N CYS A 813 8.85 -13.44 35.38
CA CYS A 813 9.46 -12.18 35.83
C CYS A 813 8.46 -11.03 35.95
N ASP A 814 7.19 -11.23 35.61
CA ASP A 814 6.13 -10.21 35.64
C ASP A 814 6.56 -8.88 35.01
N GLY A 815 7.16 -8.93 33.82
CA GLY A 815 7.65 -7.74 33.12
C GLY A 815 8.96 -7.14 33.64
N ARG A 816 9.51 -7.63 34.76
CA ARG A 816 10.77 -7.12 35.37
C ARG A 816 12.02 -7.38 34.53
N ARG A 817 11.97 -8.27 33.54
CA ARG A 817 13.05 -8.62 32.56
C ARG A 817 14.29 -9.35 33.13
N TYR A 818 14.50 -9.36 34.44
CA TYR A 818 15.68 -9.92 35.08
C TYR A 818 15.37 -11.15 35.93
N ARG A 819 16.42 -11.90 36.30
CA ARG A 819 16.33 -12.94 37.33
C ARG A 819 16.27 -12.32 38.72
N ALA A 820 15.70 -13.05 39.68
CA ALA A 820 15.54 -12.58 41.05
C ALA A 820 16.88 -12.15 41.69
N GLU A 821 17.97 -12.90 41.46
CA GLU A 821 19.27 -12.62 42.10
C GLU A 821 19.91 -11.30 41.62
N VAL A 822 19.53 -10.82 40.44
CA VAL A 822 19.98 -9.54 39.89
C VAL A 822 19.19 -8.38 40.50
N LEU A 823 17.91 -8.61 40.80
CA LEU A 823 17.03 -7.61 41.41
C LEU A 823 17.37 -7.33 42.88
N GLU A 824 18.11 -8.23 43.54
CA GLU A 824 18.69 -8.01 44.87
C GLU A 824 19.74 -6.90 44.88
N ILE A 825 20.37 -6.60 43.74
CA ILE A 825 21.31 -5.49 43.63
C ILE A 825 20.52 -4.18 43.56
N THR A 826 20.70 -3.35 44.58
CA THR A 826 20.08 -2.04 44.66
C THR A 826 21.12 -0.92 44.66
N VAL A 827 20.74 0.21 44.06
CA VAL A 827 21.43 1.50 44.16
C VAL A 827 20.40 2.44 44.77
N ASP A 828 20.75 3.10 45.89
CA ASP A 828 19.87 4.01 46.62
C ASP A 828 18.46 3.43 46.89
N GLY A 829 18.43 2.14 47.23
CA GLY A 829 17.20 1.41 47.59
C GLY A 829 16.34 0.93 46.42
N LYS A 830 16.73 1.15 45.16
CA LYS A 830 16.01 0.68 43.97
C LYS A 830 16.81 -0.34 43.18
N SER A 831 16.15 -1.42 42.73
CA SER A 831 16.74 -2.36 41.77
C SER A 831 16.80 -1.75 40.37
N ILE A 832 17.54 -2.39 39.45
CA ILE A 832 17.59 -1.91 38.07
C ILE A 832 16.21 -1.95 37.39
N ALA A 833 15.35 -2.90 37.76
CA ALA A 833 13.99 -2.96 37.23
C ALA A 833 13.11 -1.83 37.79
N ASP A 834 13.31 -1.44 39.06
CA ASP A 834 12.61 -0.30 39.65
C ASP A 834 13.04 1.02 38.99
N VAL A 835 14.34 1.18 38.72
CA VAL A 835 14.86 2.36 38.00
C VAL A 835 14.30 2.43 36.58
N LEU A 836 14.21 1.30 35.88
CA LEU A 836 13.60 1.25 34.54
C LEU A 836 12.08 1.55 34.55
N ASP A 837 11.41 1.43 35.70
CA ASP A 837 9.99 1.75 35.82
C ASP A 837 9.73 3.24 36.19
N LEU A 838 10.78 3.99 36.55
CA LEU A 838 10.70 5.43 36.79
C LEU A 838 10.38 6.19 35.49
N THR A 839 9.64 7.30 35.63
CA THR A 839 9.54 8.28 34.56
C THR A 839 10.88 8.96 34.32
N VAL A 840 11.09 9.57 33.16
CA VAL A 840 12.31 10.35 32.88
C VAL A 840 12.48 11.47 33.90
N ALA A 841 11.39 12.16 34.27
CA ALA A 841 11.41 13.18 35.33
C ALA A 841 11.86 12.59 36.68
N ASP A 842 11.20 11.53 37.14
CA ASP A 842 11.56 10.90 38.42
C ASP A 842 12.99 10.33 38.41
N ALA A 843 13.46 9.86 37.24
CA ALA A 843 14.82 9.37 37.08
C ALA A 843 15.86 10.49 37.16
N LEU A 844 15.57 11.69 36.64
CA LEU A 844 16.45 12.85 36.78
C LEU A 844 16.56 13.30 38.22
N ASP A 845 15.46 13.29 38.96
CA ASP A 845 15.46 13.58 40.40
C ASP A 845 16.20 12.49 41.18
N PHE A 846 16.04 11.22 40.81
CA PHE A 846 16.73 10.08 41.43
C PHE A 846 18.24 10.06 41.15
N PHE A 847 18.67 10.58 40.00
CA PHE A 847 20.07 10.62 39.57
C PHE A 847 20.68 12.03 39.62
N ASP A 848 20.21 12.90 40.52
CA ASP A 848 20.69 14.28 40.66
C ASP A 848 22.22 14.36 40.88
N HIS A 849 22.80 13.36 41.55
CA HIS A 849 24.24 13.21 41.81
C HIS A 849 25.01 12.49 40.67
N ALA A 850 24.38 12.21 39.54
CA ALA A 850 24.97 11.50 38.39
C ALA A 850 24.85 12.32 37.08
N PRO A 851 25.77 13.28 36.85
CA PRO A 851 25.69 14.23 35.73
C PRO A 851 25.88 13.58 34.35
N ASP A 852 26.43 12.36 34.30
CA ASP A 852 26.52 11.54 33.10
C ASP A 852 25.16 10.99 32.66
N ILE A 853 24.38 10.45 33.60
CA ILE A 853 23.02 9.94 33.34
C ILE A 853 22.07 11.10 33.04
N ALA A 854 22.09 12.15 33.85
CA ALA A 854 21.21 13.30 33.66
C ALA A 854 21.38 13.93 32.27
N ARG A 855 22.62 14.08 31.81
CA ARG A 855 22.94 14.58 30.48
C ARG A 855 22.45 13.66 29.36
N ALA A 856 22.51 12.34 29.55
CA ALA A 856 22.02 11.38 28.56
C ALA A 856 20.49 11.37 28.49
N LEU A 857 19.80 11.68 29.58
CA LEU A 857 18.33 11.76 29.63
C LEU A 857 17.76 13.13 29.21
N GLN A 858 18.53 14.22 29.34
CA GLN A 858 18.09 15.58 29.01
C GLN A 858 17.42 15.72 27.62
N PRO A 859 17.92 15.10 26.54
CA PRO A 859 17.27 15.17 25.23
C PRO A 859 15.82 14.68 25.22
N LEU A 860 15.43 13.75 26.13
CA LEU A 860 14.04 13.31 26.27
C LEU A 860 13.15 14.39 26.88
N VAL A 861 13.67 15.15 27.84
CA VAL A 861 12.95 16.28 28.46
C VAL A 861 12.79 17.42 27.47
N ASP A 862 13.84 17.74 26.71
CA ASP A 862 13.83 18.83 25.73
C ASP A 862 12.77 18.64 24.64
N VAL A 863 12.44 17.38 24.30
CA VAL A 863 11.36 17.04 23.37
C VAL A 863 10.00 16.80 24.05
N GLY A 864 9.90 16.98 25.37
CA GLY A 864 8.66 16.84 26.15
C GLY A 864 8.21 15.39 26.35
N LEU A 865 9.15 14.46 26.56
CA LEU A 865 8.93 13.05 26.89
C LEU A 865 9.32 12.71 28.33
N ASP A 866 9.35 13.71 29.21
CA ASP A 866 9.68 13.61 30.64
C ASP A 866 8.75 12.64 31.40
N TYR A 867 7.53 12.44 30.91
CA TYR A 867 6.54 11.54 31.50
C TYR A 867 6.69 10.06 31.13
N LEU A 868 7.52 9.71 30.13
CA LEU A 868 7.69 8.32 29.70
C LEU A 868 8.51 7.54 30.72
N LYS A 869 8.22 6.25 30.88
CA LYS A 869 9.06 5.36 31.67
C LYS A 869 10.35 5.01 30.92
N LEU A 870 11.48 4.99 31.62
CA LEU A 870 12.80 4.68 31.04
C LEU A 870 12.83 3.34 30.27
N GLY A 871 12.18 2.32 30.84
CA GLY A 871 12.10 0.96 30.33
C GLY A 871 10.88 0.68 29.45
N GLN A 872 10.05 1.68 29.14
CA GLN A 872 8.84 1.48 28.35
C GLN A 872 9.16 0.85 26.99
N PRO A 873 8.54 -0.27 26.60
CA PRO A 873 8.76 -0.86 25.30
C PRO A 873 8.41 0.12 24.17
N VAL A 874 9.32 0.31 23.22
CA VAL A 874 9.09 1.19 22.05
C VAL A 874 7.80 0.86 21.26
N PRO A 875 7.38 -0.42 21.09
CA PRO A 875 6.13 -0.72 20.38
C PRO A 875 4.86 -0.18 21.04
N THR A 876 4.90 0.19 22.33
CA THR A 876 3.74 0.77 23.03
C THR A 876 3.70 2.30 22.96
N LEU A 877 4.68 2.93 22.30
CA LEU A 877 4.69 4.37 22.09
C LEU A 877 3.76 4.76 20.95
N SER A 878 3.06 5.88 21.10
CA SER A 878 2.31 6.51 20.01
C SER A 878 3.24 6.97 18.88
N GLY A 879 2.68 7.22 17.69
CA GLY A 879 3.45 7.71 16.54
C GLY A 879 4.19 9.03 16.84
N GLY A 880 3.55 9.95 17.57
CA GLY A 880 4.16 11.22 17.99
C GLY A 880 5.24 11.07 19.07
N GLU A 881 5.09 10.12 20.00
CA GLU A 881 6.14 9.80 20.98
C GLU A 881 7.35 9.15 20.32
N ALA A 882 7.13 8.22 19.38
CA ALA A 882 8.20 7.62 18.60
C ALA A 882 8.95 8.67 17.77
N GLN A 883 8.24 9.63 17.15
CA GLN A 883 8.89 10.71 16.40
C GLN A 883 9.77 11.60 17.31
N ARG A 884 9.26 11.99 18.48
CA ARG A 884 10.01 12.77 19.46
C ARG A 884 11.20 11.99 20.03
N LEU A 885 11.07 10.69 20.24
CA LEU A 885 12.16 9.83 20.70
C LEU A 885 13.30 9.74 19.65
N LYS A 886 12.97 9.68 18.34
CA LYS A 886 13.97 9.80 17.27
C LYS A 886 14.70 11.13 17.32
N LEU A 887 13.96 12.22 17.47
CA LEU A 887 14.54 13.56 17.61
C LEU A 887 15.49 13.63 18.81
N ALA A 888 15.08 13.09 19.96
CA ALA A 888 15.93 13.00 21.14
C ALA A 888 17.21 12.18 20.90
N GLY A 889 17.13 11.08 20.13
CA GLY A 889 18.29 10.30 19.71
C GLY A 889 19.29 11.14 18.89
N PHE A 890 18.80 11.91 17.91
CA PHE A 890 19.66 12.81 17.12
C PHE A 890 20.26 13.95 17.95
N LEU A 891 19.49 14.52 18.89
CA LEU A 891 20.00 15.53 19.82
C LEU A 891 21.11 14.94 20.72
N ALA A 892 20.94 13.70 21.18
CA ALA A 892 21.95 12.98 21.96
C ALA A 892 23.24 12.74 21.14
N GLU A 893 23.12 12.27 19.89
CA GLU A 893 24.25 12.05 18.98
C GLU A 893 25.00 13.35 18.65
N ALA A 894 24.27 14.45 18.41
CA ALA A 894 24.84 15.76 18.15
C ALA A 894 25.62 16.30 19.36
N ALA A 895 25.06 16.15 20.57
CA ALA A 895 25.73 16.51 21.81
C ALA A 895 27.01 15.70 22.06
N HIS A 896 27.06 14.44 21.60
CA HIS A 896 28.25 13.59 21.67
C HIS A 896 29.30 13.97 20.62
N SER A 897 28.87 14.26 19.38
CA SER A 897 29.75 14.60 18.27
C SER A 897 30.42 15.97 18.43
N GLY A 898 29.74 16.93 19.06
CA GLY A 898 30.31 18.23 19.41
C GLY A 898 31.50 18.13 20.38
N ARG A 899 31.60 17.05 21.19
CA ARG A 899 32.72 16.83 22.11
C ARG A 899 34.00 16.39 21.41
N ASN A 900 33.91 15.57 20.36
CA ASN A 900 35.08 15.14 19.60
C ASN A 900 35.73 16.26 18.79
N ARG A 901 35.03 17.38 18.55
CA ARG A 901 35.62 18.57 17.90
C ARG A 901 36.33 19.52 18.87
N ILE A 902 36.07 19.42 20.17
CA ILE A 902 36.70 20.29 21.20
C ILE A 902 37.94 19.62 21.81
N ALA A 903 38.14 18.31 21.57
CA ALA A 903 39.26 17.54 22.10
C ALA A 903 40.53 17.53 21.22
N ASP A 904 40.51 18.17 20.04
CA ASP A 904 41.73 18.50 19.26
C ASP A 904 41.98 20.01 19.35
N PRO A 905 42.71 20.52 20.37
CA PRO A 905 43.51 21.70 20.16
C PRO A 905 44.70 21.32 19.26
N ALA A 906 44.98 22.19 18.29
CA ALA A 906 46.06 22.07 17.30
C ALA A 906 47.41 21.58 17.85
#